data_AF-A0AAU2TE32-F1
#
_entry.id   AF-A0AAU2TE32-F1
#
_cell.length_a   1.000
_cell.length_b   1.000
_cell.length_c   1.000
_cell.angle_alpha   90.00
_cell.angle_beta   90.00
_cell.angle_gamma   90.00
#
_symmetry.space_group_name_H-M   'P 1'
#
loop_
_entity.id
_entity.type
_entity.pdbx_description
1 polymer ?
#
loop_
_entity_poly.entity_id
_entity_poly.type
_entity_poly.pdbx_seq_one_letter_code
_entity_poly.pdbx_strand_id
1 'polypeptide(L)'
;MRDEQATDTVLDFPAPTQLRLLFPGAAREAWRLGRPTAERPAESRRCVLPAAMPGQQVLFPVLRRLGAPELVDLAGRRWPEEAAFKQHTLVLARQRGMGREWCVQVGRRLRLALAVRDAEGERKVSREILDQGRGMQFGAAAAQEVLELAGLWHGPTQVTDQMRPHRKGVPAGVVTGCAHCGSWGITTRLCNACAGWRRGEHRPTGRCARCARDGLPVHPKESLCRGCLAFVRNVRPTPAGFTQLTFAGLLAHQLVGKTMKPPLAPAVEHDGDAASLSACDPVVPGQTTLLTVPRDWRAVHAVPHGALPSLSAEARVLLKQFTVCLPATAGGQQNHAHSIELLHRLLAYTGMAEPIAERDVRTLAALGPKASLHRIVFFLHERGLLEPDHRRTTAAAPSLARLDTARTDARHRQAIEDKLQRLPDAMAGQVRTWVAVRRGEGRRPHPPADYTRIRRDLNVVLPVLALWSQDGLDLRQITTGDVTSALSDRRGHQARGVHHVLLSIFRALKQERVVFANPLARLSLTTPVRLPEPLPSDRLRGLLNVIDSAMGRLAVGLVAVHAIKVTDVAQLPLSASDLAHATLHLRLRGQPHTVYLDTLTRRLVDDWLHERQQQWPASPNPHLLVTTHSAHHPALPPVSYCALRRAFDRTGITPRQMWSDRVLDEARQTADPVHLVQLFGIHPGTAVRYVHAAHPDKALPVIR
;
A
#
# COMPACT_ATOMS: atom_id res chain seq x y z
N MET A 1 -2.02 67.92 21.10
CA MET A 1 -3.14 68.47 20.31
C MET A 1 -3.28 67.65 19.04
N ARG A 2 -4.50 67.18 18.80
CA ARG A 2 -5.01 66.31 17.72
C ARG A 2 -4.78 64.81 17.90
N ASP A 3 -5.65 64.26 18.74
CA ASP A 3 -6.28 62.94 18.59
C ASP A 3 -7.06 62.86 17.27
N GLU A 4 -6.93 61.73 16.56
CA GLU A 4 -7.93 61.24 15.63
C GLU A 4 -8.47 59.91 16.16
N GLN A 5 -9.77 59.90 16.42
CA GLN A 5 -10.57 58.79 16.90
C GLN A 5 -10.85 57.80 15.77
N ALA A 6 -10.55 56.52 15.98
CA ALA A 6 -11.19 55.42 15.27
C ALA A 6 -11.80 54.47 16.30
N THR A 7 -13.13 54.44 16.33
CA THR A 7 -13.97 53.53 17.11
C THR A 7 -13.83 52.10 16.61
N ASP A 8 -13.10 51.26 17.34
CA ASP A 8 -13.08 49.81 17.11
C ASP A 8 -14.21 49.11 17.88
N THR A 9 -15.00 48.35 17.14
CA THR A 9 -16.18 47.62 17.63
C THR A 9 -15.73 46.30 18.26
N VAL A 10 -15.89 46.17 19.59
CA VAL A 10 -15.58 44.92 20.31
C VAL A 10 -16.72 43.91 20.11
N LEU A 11 -16.43 42.82 19.41
CA LEU A 11 -17.33 41.66 19.29
C LEU A 11 -16.98 40.63 20.38
N ASP A 12 -17.75 40.64 21.46
CA ASP A 12 -17.75 39.62 22.50
C ASP A 12 -18.38 38.30 21.99
N PHE A 13 -17.66 37.19 22.14
CA PHE A 13 -18.20 35.84 21.91
C PHE A 13 -18.49 35.14 23.25
N PRO A 14 -19.74 34.69 23.52
CA PRO A 14 -20.08 34.02 24.77
C PRO A 14 -19.53 32.58 24.83
N ALA A 15 -18.96 32.22 25.98
CA ALA A 15 -18.45 30.89 26.28
C ALA A 15 -19.55 29.80 26.36
N PRO A 16 -19.35 28.58 25.83
CA PRO A 16 -20.30 27.50 26.02
C PRO A 16 -20.12 26.83 27.39
N THR A 17 -21.09 27.14 28.24
CA THR A 17 -21.48 26.51 29.51
C THR A 17 -21.65 24.99 29.43
N GLN A 18 -21.34 24.33 30.54
CA GLN A 18 -21.59 22.92 30.78
C GLN A 18 -23.05 22.63 31.10
N LEU A 19 -23.53 21.43 30.74
CA LEU A 19 -24.62 20.75 31.44
C LEU A 19 -24.38 19.23 31.39
N ARG A 20 -24.47 18.56 32.55
CA ARG A 20 -24.50 17.10 32.71
C ARG A 20 -25.90 16.58 32.35
N LEU A 21 -25.95 15.39 31.74
CA LEU A 21 -27.18 14.63 31.51
C LEU A 21 -27.32 13.52 32.58
N LEU A 22 -28.50 13.43 33.18
CA LEU A 22 -29.09 12.18 33.64
C LEU A 22 -30.13 11.75 32.57
N PHE A 23 -30.09 10.49 32.15
CA PHE A 23 -31.06 9.81 31.26
C PHE A 23 -32.27 9.28 32.09
N PRO A 24 -33.33 8.64 31.53
CA PRO A 24 -33.77 8.41 30.13
C PRO A 24 -35.31 8.60 29.91
N GLY A 25 -35.83 8.37 28.69
CA GLY A 25 -37.22 7.89 28.49
C GLY A 25 -38.23 8.86 27.85
N ALA A 26 -38.61 9.94 28.53
CA ALA A 26 -39.84 10.69 28.23
C ALA A 26 -39.85 11.50 26.92
N ALA A 27 -38.68 11.87 26.37
CA ALA A 27 -38.61 12.79 25.23
C ALA A 27 -39.05 12.18 23.87
N ARG A 28 -39.14 10.85 23.75
CA ARG A 28 -39.56 10.18 22.51
C ARG A 28 -41.09 10.21 22.28
N GLU A 29 -41.89 10.32 23.32
CA GLU A 29 -43.36 10.32 23.23
C GLU A 29 -43.95 11.72 22.98
N ALA A 30 -43.38 12.77 23.58
CA ALA A 30 -43.86 14.15 23.42
C ALA A 30 -43.93 14.60 21.94
N TRP A 31 -42.99 14.14 21.10
CA TRP A 31 -42.95 14.48 19.68
C TRP A 31 -43.81 13.57 18.78
N ARG A 32 -44.22 12.37 19.23
CA ARG A 32 -45.19 11.55 18.49
C ARG A 32 -46.60 12.14 18.56
N LEU A 33 -46.92 12.89 19.61
CA LEU A 33 -48.27 13.39 19.90
C LEU A 33 -48.50 14.87 19.52
N GLY A 34 -47.48 15.58 19.03
CA GLY A 34 -47.62 16.97 18.56
C GLY A 34 -48.03 17.97 19.63
N ARG A 35 -47.85 17.66 20.93
CA ARG A 35 -48.12 18.60 22.03
C ARG A 35 -46.81 19.24 22.52
N PRO A 36 -46.74 20.56 22.68
CA PRO A 36 -45.61 21.20 23.33
C PRO A 36 -45.56 20.73 24.78
N THR A 37 -44.44 20.13 25.20
CA THR A 37 -44.20 19.86 26.62
C THR A 37 -44.11 21.19 27.36
N ALA A 38 -44.70 21.20 28.56
CA ALA A 38 -44.92 22.33 29.46
C ALA A 38 -43.75 23.33 29.54
N GLU A 39 -44.14 24.59 29.69
CA GLU A 39 -43.34 25.82 29.69
C GLU A 39 -41.97 25.66 30.38
N ARG A 40 -40.91 25.79 29.58
CA ARG A 40 -39.58 26.16 30.09
C ARG A 40 -39.55 27.68 30.29
N PRO A 41 -38.96 28.19 31.39
CA PRO A 41 -38.84 29.62 31.64
C PRO A 41 -38.10 30.33 30.50
N ALA A 42 -38.58 31.54 30.16
CA ALA A 42 -38.29 32.28 28.94
C ALA A 42 -36.80 32.65 28.73
N GLU A 43 -35.96 32.57 29.77
CA GLU A 43 -34.56 33.01 29.75
C GLU A 43 -33.58 32.05 29.05
N SER A 44 -34.05 30.94 28.46
CA SER A 44 -33.16 29.94 27.83
C SER A 44 -33.54 29.52 26.40
N ARG A 45 -34.24 30.34 25.62
CA ARG A 45 -34.38 30.12 24.16
C ARG A 45 -33.09 30.49 23.41
N ARG A 46 -32.02 29.71 23.59
CA ARG A 46 -30.88 29.74 22.65
C ARG A 46 -31.38 29.21 21.30
N CYS A 47 -31.38 30.05 20.27
CA CYS A 47 -31.77 29.65 18.92
C CYS A 47 -30.79 28.58 18.41
N VAL A 48 -31.24 27.35 18.23
CA VAL A 48 -30.43 26.27 17.65
C VAL A 48 -30.34 26.50 16.14
N LEU A 49 -29.12 26.69 15.63
CA LEU A 49 -28.82 27.00 14.23
C LEU A 49 -29.48 28.31 13.73
N PRO A 50 -29.09 29.49 14.24
CA PRO A 50 -29.61 30.76 13.70
C PRO A 50 -29.28 30.86 12.20
N ALA A 51 -30.22 31.38 11.42
CA ALA A 51 -29.98 31.60 9.99
C ALA A 51 -28.87 32.64 9.81
N ALA A 52 -27.88 32.33 8.98
CA ALA A 52 -26.85 33.28 8.55
C ALA A 52 -27.34 34.03 7.29
N MET A 53 -26.68 35.14 6.94
CA MET A 53 -27.03 35.91 5.74
C MET A 53 -26.81 35.06 4.48
N PRO A 54 -27.82 34.93 3.59
CA PRO A 54 -27.71 34.10 2.39
C PRO A 54 -26.59 34.57 1.45
N GLY A 55 -25.64 33.70 1.12
CA GLY A 55 -24.51 33.98 0.21
C GLY A 55 -23.16 34.15 0.91
N GLN A 56 -23.09 34.10 2.25
CA GLN A 56 -21.81 33.97 2.93
C GLN A 56 -21.24 32.55 2.75
N GLN A 57 -20.07 32.45 2.13
CA GLN A 57 -19.35 31.16 2.05
C GLN A 57 -18.63 30.87 3.36
N VAL A 58 -18.95 29.73 3.96
CA VAL A 58 -18.21 29.23 5.12
C VAL A 58 -16.90 28.61 4.62
N LEU A 59 -15.76 29.22 4.96
CA LEU A 59 -14.42 28.78 4.58
C LEU A 59 -14.13 27.31 4.95
N PHE A 60 -14.78 26.79 6.00
CA PHE A 60 -14.70 25.39 6.41
C PHE A 60 -16.07 24.86 6.83
N PRO A 61 -16.66 23.87 6.13
CA PRO A 61 -17.94 23.30 6.52
C PRO A 61 -17.84 22.67 7.91
N VAL A 62 -18.63 23.17 8.86
CA VAL A 62 -18.63 22.68 10.24
C VAL A 62 -19.53 21.46 10.32
N LEU A 63 -18.94 20.28 10.53
CA LEU A 63 -19.74 19.07 10.76
C LEU A 63 -20.41 19.11 12.13
N ARG A 64 -21.71 19.42 12.12
CA ARG A 64 -22.52 19.49 13.33
C ARG A 64 -23.04 18.09 13.68
N ARG A 65 -23.06 17.74 14.96
CA ARG A 65 -23.70 16.50 15.44
C ARG A 65 -25.13 16.83 15.82
N LEU A 66 -26.05 16.60 14.89
CA LEU A 66 -27.47 16.89 15.09
C LEU A 66 -28.23 15.59 15.33
N GLY A 67 -29.05 15.55 16.38
CA GLY A 67 -29.83 14.39 16.81
C GLY A 67 -31.27 14.74 17.16
N ALA A 68 -31.90 13.87 17.94
CA ALA A 68 -33.29 14.04 18.39
C ALA A 68 -33.54 15.30 19.24
N PRO A 69 -32.63 15.76 20.14
CA PRO A 69 -32.84 16.98 20.93
C PRO A 69 -32.94 18.25 20.07
N GLU A 70 -32.06 18.39 19.08
CA GLU A 70 -32.05 19.56 18.19
C GLU A 70 -33.28 19.58 17.28
N LEU A 71 -33.85 18.42 16.94
CA LEU A 71 -35.13 18.31 16.24
C LEU A 71 -36.33 18.81 17.07
N VAL A 72 -36.28 18.67 18.40
CA VAL A 72 -37.31 19.22 19.30
C VAL A 72 -37.24 20.74 19.30
N ASP A 73 -36.03 21.30 19.37
CA ASP A 73 -35.81 22.75 19.33
C ASP A 73 -36.13 23.36 17.94
N LEU A 74 -35.93 22.59 16.85
CA LEU A 74 -36.27 22.98 15.47
C LEU A 74 -37.73 22.66 15.08
N ALA A 75 -38.53 22.08 15.97
CA ALA A 75 -39.89 21.65 15.67
C ALA A 75 -40.83 22.81 15.28
N GLY A 76 -40.62 23.99 15.88
CA GLY A 76 -41.39 25.20 15.62
C GLY A 76 -40.97 26.00 14.39
N ARG A 77 -39.80 25.72 13.80
CA ARG A 77 -39.28 26.43 12.63
C ARG A 77 -40.02 25.99 11.36
N ARG A 78 -40.41 26.92 10.49
CA ARG A 78 -41.09 26.62 9.22
C ARG A 78 -40.22 27.06 8.04
N TRP A 79 -40.23 26.24 6.98
CA TRP A 79 -39.57 26.54 5.72
C TRP A 79 -40.60 26.58 4.60
N PRO A 80 -40.53 27.55 3.69
CA PRO A 80 -41.47 27.64 2.56
C PRO A 80 -41.41 26.40 1.67
N GLU A 81 -40.26 25.73 1.58
CA GLU A 81 -40.04 24.56 0.71
C GLU A 81 -40.61 23.25 1.30
N GLU A 82 -41.09 23.28 2.55
CA GLU A 82 -41.58 22.09 3.27
C GLU A 82 -42.87 21.50 2.67
N ALA A 83 -43.74 22.35 2.11
CA ALA A 83 -44.97 21.89 1.45
C ALA A 83 -44.66 21.06 0.20
N ALA A 84 -43.71 21.54 -0.63
CA ALA A 84 -43.24 20.83 -1.82
C ALA A 84 -42.53 19.52 -1.44
N PHE A 85 -41.67 19.53 -0.43
CA PHE A 85 -41.01 18.31 0.05
C PHE A 85 -41.99 17.24 0.53
N LYS A 86 -43.05 17.62 1.24
CA LYS A 86 -44.10 16.68 1.67
C LYS A 86 -44.80 16.04 0.48
N GLN A 87 -45.14 16.82 -0.55
CA GLN A 87 -45.76 16.28 -1.77
C GLN A 87 -44.81 15.33 -2.52
N HIS A 88 -43.56 15.73 -2.76
CA HIS A 88 -42.58 14.87 -3.44
C HIS A 88 -42.27 13.58 -2.65
N THR A 89 -42.15 13.68 -1.32
CA THR A 89 -41.92 12.50 -0.45
C THR A 89 -43.11 11.53 -0.51
N LEU A 90 -44.34 12.03 -0.55
CA LEU A 90 -45.55 11.18 -0.66
C LEU A 90 -45.65 10.47 -2.01
N VAL A 91 -45.30 11.15 -3.11
CA VAL A 91 -45.24 10.53 -4.45
C VAL A 91 -44.19 9.42 -4.48
N LEU A 92 -42.99 9.69 -3.96
CA LEU A 92 -41.90 8.71 -3.85
C LEU A 92 -42.27 7.52 -2.96
N ALA A 93 -43.00 7.76 -1.86
CA ALA A 93 -43.46 6.70 -1.00
C ALA A 93 -44.48 5.78 -1.70
N ARG A 94 -45.43 6.34 -2.46
CA ARG A 94 -46.41 5.55 -3.23
C ARG A 94 -45.74 4.70 -4.30
N GLN A 95 -44.78 5.26 -5.05
CA GLN A 95 -44.03 4.53 -6.08
C GLN A 95 -43.23 3.36 -5.51
N ARG A 96 -42.73 3.49 -4.28
CA ARG A 96 -41.90 2.48 -3.60
C ARG A 96 -42.68 1.58 -2.64
N GLY A 97 -44.00 1.71 -2.55
CA GLY A 97 -44.84 0.95 -1.61
C GLY A 97 -44.54 1.22 -0.13
N MET A 98 -44.03 2.40 0.21
CA MET A 98 -43.58 2.75 1.56
C MET A 98 -44.68 3.40 2.41
N GLY A 99 -44.73 3.05 3.70
CA GLY A 99 -45.74 3.54 4.65
C GLY A 99 -45.47 4.93 5.23
N ARG A 100 -46.44 5.47 5.99
CA ARG A 100 -46.37 6.82 6.60
C ARG A 100 -45.14 7.06 7.48
N GLU A 101 -44.67 6.03 8.19
CA GLU A 101 -43.49 6.14 9.06
C GLU A 101 -42.23 6.48 8.26
N TRP A 102 -42.08 5.93 7.06
CA TRP A 102 -40.96 6.23 6.16
C TRP A 102 -40.96 7.70 5.71
N CYS A 103 -42.13 8.24 5.35
CA CYS A 103 -42.29 9.65 4.99
C CYS A 103 -41.88 10.58 6.14
N VAL A 104 -42.22 10.23 7.39
CA VAL A 104 -41.84 10.99 8.57
C VAL A 104 -40.33 10.99 8.78
N GLN A 105 -39.65 9.85 8.56
CA GLN A 105 -38.19 9.76 8.69
C GLN A 105 -37.47 10.59 7.62
N VAL A 106 -37.94 10.54 6.36
CA VAL A 106 -37.38 11.36 5.27
C VAL A 106 -37.60 12.85 5.55
N GLY A 107 -38.80 13.24 6.00
CA GLY A 107 -39.12 14.62 6.36
C GLY A 107 -38.25 15.18 7.49
N ARG A 108 -37.94 14.38 8.52
CA ARG A 108 -37.03 14.79 9.61
C ARG A 108 -35.63 15.10 9.09
N ARG A 109 -35.14 14.29 8.15
CA ARG A 109 -33.81 14.47 7.56
C ARG A 109 -33.74 15.72 6.69
N LEU A 110 -34.78 15.99 5.90
CA LEU A 110 -34.89 17.20 5.09
C LEU A 110 -34.91 18.47 5.93
N ARG A 111 -35.66 18.49 7.05
CA ARG A 111 -35.70 19.65 7.97
C ARG A 111 -34.34 19.97 8.59
N LEU A 112 -33.57 18.95 8.97
CA LEU A 112 -32.20 19.16 9.47
C LEU A 112 -31.27 19.69 8.39
N ALA A 113 -31.38 19.17 7.16
CA ALA A 113 -30.59 19.65 6.04
C ALA A 113 -30.87 21.13 5.73
N LEU A 114 -32.14 21.56 5.77
CA LEU A 114 -32.51 22.97 5.61
C LEU A 114 -32.00 23.85 6.76
N ALA A 115 -32.10 23.38 8.01
CA ALA A 115 -31.58 24.13 9.15
C ALA A 115 -30.06 24.36 9.07
N VAL A 116 -29.32 23.35 8.59
CA VAL A 116 -27.87 23.45 8.37
C VAL A 116 -27.55 24.36 7.18
N ARG A 117 -28.28 24.22 6.07
CA ARG A 117 -28.17 25.10 4.90
C ARG A 117 -28.29 26.57 5.30
N ASP A 118 -29.38 26.92 6.00
CA ASP A 118 -29.63 28.29 6.43
C ASP A 118 -28.56 28.80 7.41
N ALA A 119 -28.06 27.92 8.30
CA ALA A 119 -27.01 28.27 9.26
C ALA A 119 -25.62 28.38 8.63
N GLU A 120 -25.41 27.80 7.45
CA GLU A 120 -24.20 27.95 6.63
C GLU A 120 -24.34 29.06 5.59
N GLY A 121 -25.50 29.72 5.48
CA GLY A 121 -25.74 30.78 4.50
C GLY A 121 -25.82 30.26 3.05
N GLU A 122 -25.92 28.95 2.86
CA GLU A 122 -25.95 28.30 1.56
C GLU A 122 -27.34 28.41 0.91
N ARG A 123 -27.38 28.45 -0.43
CA ARG A 123 -28.66 28.47 -1.17
C ARG A 123 -29.16 27.07 -1.53
N LYS A 124 -28.25 26.10 -1.62
CA LYS A 124 -28.52 24.70 -1.98
C LYS A 124 -27.95 23.75 -0.93
N VAL A 125 -28.50 22.54 -0.86
CA VAL A 125 -28.06 21.48 0.04
C VAL A 125 -27.02 20.63 -0.67
N SER A 126 -25.81 20.56 -0.10
CA SER A 126 -24.74 19.66 -0.55
C SER A 126 -24.87 18.27 0.10
N ARG A 127 -24.09 17.31 -0.41
CA ARG A 127 -24.04 15.96 0.16
C ARG A 127 -23.51 15.96 1.60
N GLU A 128 -22.55 16.83 1.89
CA GLU A 128 -21.97 16.99 3.21
C GLU A 128 -23.00 17.50 4.23
N ILE A 129 -23.86 18.44 3.82
CA ILE A 129 -24.97 18.97 4.63
C ILE A 129 -25.99 17.87 4.94
N LEU A 130 -26.37 17.07 3.93
CA LEU A 130 -27.33 15.98 4.09
C LEU A 130 -26.82 14.84 4.99
N ASP A 131 -25.50 14.64 5.03
CA ASP A 131 -24.85 13.59 5.82
C ASP A 131 -24.52 14.01 7.27
N GLN A 132 -24.77 15.26 7.68
CA GLN A 132 -24.56 15.74 9.07
C GLN A 132 -25.53 15.11 10.09
N GLY A 133 -26.64 14.52 9.65
CA GLY A 133 -27.63 13.81 10.50
C GLY A 133 -27.17 12.44 11.01
N ARG A 134 -25.97 12.33 11.61
CA ARG A 134 -25.42 11.06 12.13
C ARG A 134 -26.24 10.55 13.31
N GLY A 135 -27.11 9.57 13.02
CA GLY A 135 -28.03 8.94 13.97
C GLY A 135 -29.31 8.44 13.29
N MET A 136 -29.62 8.97 12.11
CA MET A 136 -30.72 8.51 11.26
C MET A 136 -30.15 7.62 10.14
N GLN A 137 -30.16 6.30 10.37
CA GLN A 137 -29.54 5.32 9.46
C GLN A 137 -30.31 5.17 8.12
N PHE A 138 -31.54 5.69 8.04
CA PHE A 138 -32.45 5.51 6.90
C PHE A 138 -32.81 6.84 6.21
N GLY A 139 -33.21 6.77 4.93
CA GLY A 139 -33.81 7.89 4.21
C GLY A 139 -32.85 8.89 3.54
N ALA A 140 -31.53 8.69 3.58
CA ALA A 140 -30.54 9.60 2.97
C ALA A 140 -30.70 9.71 1.45
N ALA A 141 -30.76 8.57 0.76
CA ALA A 141 -30.89 8.52 -0.69
C ALA A 141 -32.24 9.10 -1.15
N ALA A 142 -33.32 8.81 -0.42
CA ALA A 142 -34.63 9.36 -0.70
C ALA A 142 -34.72 10.87 -0.44
N ALA A 143 -34.07 11.37 0.62
CA ALA A 143 -34.00 12.80 0.89
C ALA A 143 -33.19 13.54 -0.17
N GLN A 144 -32.10 12.96 -0.67
CA GLN A 144 -31.36 13.50 -1.81
C GLN A 144 -32.26 13.62 -3.05
N GLU A 145 -32.99 12.56 -3.39
CA GLU A 145 -33.88 12.54 -4.54
C GLU A 145 -35.02 13.58 -4.42
N VAL A 146 -35.57 13.78 -3.23
CA VAL A 146 -36.55 14.86 -2.97
C VAL A 146 -35.91 16.25 -3.12
N LEU A 147 -34.66 16.43 -2.70
CA LEU A 147 -33.91 17.69 -2.88
C LEU A 147 -33.58 17.96 -4.36
N GLU A 148 -33.28 16.92 -5.13
CA GLU A 148 -33.05 16.98 -6.58
C GLU A 148 -34.34 17.37 -7.32
N LEU A 149 -35.46 16.72 -7.00
CA LEU A 149 -36.78 17.04 -7.58
C LEU A 149 -37.23 18.47 -7.27
N ALA A 150 -36.84 19.01 -6.11
CA ALA A 150 -37.14 20.38 -5.72
C ALA A 150 -36.10 21.40 -6.20
N GLY A 151 -35.07 20.99 -6.96
CA GLY A 151 -34.02 21.88 -7.47
C GLY A 151 -33.07 22.46 -6.41
N LEU A 152 -33.12 21.94 -5.19
CA LEU A 152 -32.35 22.42 -4.03
C LEU A 152 -31.08 21.61 -3.76
N TRP A 153 -30.76 20.64 -4.61
CA TRP A 153 -29.54 19.85 -4.51
C TRP A 153 -28.34 20.50 -5.22
N HIS A 154 -27.16 20.39 -4.61
CA HIS A 154 -25.87 20.73 -5.22
C HIS A 154 -25.02 19.46 -5.36
N GLY A 155 -24.72 19.06 -6.61
CA GLY A 155 -23.90 17.88 -6.93
C GLY A 155 -22.40 18.05 -6.61
N PRO A 156 -21.61 16.96 -6.62
CA PRO A 156 -20.22 16.98 -6.17
C PRO A 156 -19.33 17.81 -7.10
N THR A 157 -18.63 18.81 -6.55
CA THR A 157 -17.56 19.53 -7.23
C THR A 157 -16.29 18.67 -7.30
N GLN A 158 -15.67 18.59 -8.50
CA GLN A 158 -14.53 17.72 -8.85
C GLN A 158 -13.29 17.80 -7.93
N VAL A 159 -13.21 18.77 -7.03
CA VAL A 159 -12.06 18.99 -6.12
C VAL A 159 -12.00 17.96 -4.98
N THR A 160 -13.13 17.35 -4.59
CA THR A 160 -13.16 16.43 -3.43
C THR A 160 -12.69 15.00 -3.73
N ASP A 161 -12.66 14.58 -5.00
CA ASP A 161 -12.26 13.21 -5.38
C ASP A 161 -10.75 13.08 -5.65
N GLN A 162 -10.06 14.19 -5.97
CA GLN A 162 -8.61 14.18 -6.24
C GLN A 162 -7.74 14.07 -4.96
N MET A 163 -8.31 14.28 -3.77
CA MET A 163 -7.58 14.14 -2.48
C MET A 163 -7.76 12.77 -1.81
N ARG A 164 -8.26 11.73 -2.49
CA ARG A 164 -8.34 10.37 -1.95
C ARG A 164 -7.24 9.44 -2.51
N PRO A 165 -6.07 9.31 -1.86
CA PRO A 165 -5.27 8.11 -2.01
C PRO A 165 -5.87 6.99 -1.15
N HIS A 166 -6.19 5.89 -1.84
CA HIS A 166 -6.56 4.60 -1.27
C HIS A 166 -5.63 4.17 -0.11
N ARG A 167 -6.15 4.18 1.12
CA ARG A 167 -5.69 3.31 2.21
C ARG A 167 -6.86 2.46 2.68
N LYS A 168 -6.81 1.16 2.35
CA LYS A 168 -7.61 0.12 3.00
C LYS A 168 -7.27 0.10 4.49
N GLY A 169 -8.26 0.30 5.37
CA GLY A 169 -8.16 -0.11 6.77
C GLY A 169 -8.36 0.95 7.87
N VAL A 170 -8.72 2.21 7.55
CA VAL A 170 -9.12 3.18 8.59
C VAL A 170 -10.52 3.69 8.24
N PRO A 171 -11.50 3.72 9.17
CA PRO A 171 -12.80 4.32 8.89
C PRO A 171 -12.57 5.79 8.53
N ALA A 172 -13.11 6.22 7.40
CA ALA A 172 -13.07 7.62 6.97
C ALA A 172 -13.89 8.49 7.95
N GLY A 173 -13.27 8.88 9.06
CA GLY A 173 -13.76 9.91 9.96
C GLY A 173 -13.14 11.25 9.56
N VAL A 174 -13.96 12.30 9.51
CA VAL A 174 -13.46 13.66 9.31
C VAL A 174 -12.61 14.05 10.51
N VAL A 175 -11.51 14.75 10.23
CA VAL A 175 -10.55 15.21 11.23
C VAL A 175 -11.24 16.18 12.19
N THR A 176 -11.24 15.87 13.50
CA THR A 176 -11.86 16.68 14.57
C THR A 176 -10.88 16.99 15.70
N GLY A 177 -11.36 17.74 16.72
CA GLY A 177 -10.63 18.01 17.97
C GLY A 177 -10.91 17.00 19.09
N CYS A 178 -9.91 16.76 19.94
CA CYS A 178 -10.04 15.88 21.11
C CYS A 178 -11.06 16.43 22.11
N ALA A 179 -12.03 15.63 22.55
CA ALA A 179 -13.01 16.09 23.53
C ALA A 179 -12.37 16.53 24.87
N HIS A 180 -11.27 15.90 25.30
CA HIS A 180 -10.56 16.25 26.53
C HIS A 180 -9.52 17.37 26.36
N CYS A 181 -8.49 17.18 25.54
CA CYS A 181 -7.41 18.16 25.41
C CYS A 181 -7.63 19.26 24.36
N GLY A 182 -8.69 19.18 23.55
CA GLY A 182 -8.96 20.16 22.47
C GLY A 182 -8.06 20.01 21.24
N SER A 183 -7.09 19.09 21.25
CA SER A 183 -6.13 18.98 20.14
C SER A 183 -6.77 18.53 18.83
N TRP A 184 -6.47 19.23 17.74
CA TRP A 184 -7.10 19.12 16.41
C TRP A 184 -6.35 18.16 15.50
N GLY A 185 -6.98 17.24 14.80
CA GLY A 185 -6.23 16.21 14.03
C GLY A 185 -6.65 14.77 14.29
N ILE A 186 -7.75 14.55 15.03
CA ILE A 186 -8.14 13.24 15.52
C ILE A 186 -9.40 12.77 14.81
N THR A 187 -9.34 11.56 14.29
CA THR A 187 -10.47 10.87 13.65
C THR A 187 -11.36 10.12 14.64
N THR A 188 -11.04 10.17 15.94
CA THR A 188 -11.72 9.49 17.07
C THR A 188 -12.10 10.51 18.17
N ARG A 189 -13.04 10.14 19.06
CA ARG A 189 -13.58 11.05 20.11
C ARG A 189 -12.52 11.58 21.09
N LEU A 190 -11.48 10.79 21.36
CA LEU A 190 -10.37 11.11 22.26
C LEU A 190 -9.06 10.71 21.58
N CYS A 191 -8.00 11.52 21.71
CA CYS A 191 -6.67 11.05 21.32
C CYS A 191 -6.27 9.86 22.19
N ASN A 192 -5.42 8.98 21.66
CA ASN A 192 -4.93 7.79 22.37
C ASN A 192 -4.39 8.12 23.76
N ALA A 193 -3.76 9.27 23.91
CA ALA A 193 -3.18 9.70 25.16
C ALA A 193 -4.19 10.29 26.16
N CYS A 194 -5.29 10.92 25.71
CA CYS A 194 -6.43 11.25 26.59
C CYS A 194 -7.31 10.03 26.91
N ALA A 195 -7.37 9.05 26.01
CA ALA A 195 -8.01 7.77 26.26
C ALA A 195 -7.22 6.97 27.32
N GLY A 196 -5.89 6.95 27.24
CA GLY A 196 -5.02 6.39 28.27
C GLY A 196 -5.14 7.14 29.60
N TRP A 197 -5.12 8.47 29.58
CA TRP A 197 -5.28 9.30 30.79
C TRP A 197 -6.58 9.05 31.55
N ARG A 198 -7.67 8.75 30.82
CA ARG A 198 -8.96 8.41 31.42
C ARG A 198 -8.98 6.98 32.00
N ARG A 199 -8.18 6.07 31.45
CA ARG A 199 -8.12 4.65 31.86
C ARG A 199 -7.19 4.39 33.04
N GLY A 200 -6.30 5.33 33.39
CA GLY A 200 -5.49 5.21 34.59
C GLY A 200 -6.38 5.25 35.83
N GLU A 201 -6.28 4.24 36.69
CA GLU A 201 -7.01 4.17 37.95
C GLU A 201 -6.70 5.41 38.82
N HIS A 202 -7.68 5.86 39.62
CA HIS A 202 -7.56 6.97 40.59
C HIS A 202 -7.49 8.41 40.04
N ARG A 203 -8.23 8.73 38.97
CA ARG A 203 -8.38 10.13 38.48
C ARG A 203 -9.77 10.69 38.79
N PRO A 204 -9.93 11.63 39.75
CA PRO A 204 -11.22 12.27 39.98
C PRO A 204 -11.61 13.13 38.76
N THR A 205 -12.90 13.10 38.40
CA THR A 205 -13.44 14.02 37.38
C THR A 205 -13.82 15.34 38.03
N GLY A 206 -13.18 16.43 37.63
CA GLY A 206 -13.35 17.74 38.25
C GLY A 206 -13.14 18.90 37.29
N ARG A 207 -13.17 20.12 37.83
CA ARG A 207 -12.84 21.35 37.11
C ARG A 207 -11.34 21.52 37.02
N CYS A 208 -10.82 21.75 35.81
CA CYS A 208 -9.40 22.07 35.66
C CYS A 208 -9.13 23.49 36.17
N ALA A 209 -8.19 23.64 37.12
CA ALA A 209 -7.84 24.92 37.72
C ALA A 209 -7.28 25.96 36.72
N ARG A 210 -6.78 25.52 35.55
CA ARG A 210 -6.18 26.41 34.55
C ARG A 210 -7.09 26.74 33.36
N CYS A 211 -7.67 25.74 32.70
CA CYS A 211 -8.58 26.00 31.56
C CYS A 211 -10.04 26.13 31.96
N ALA A 212 -10.35 26.06 33.27
CA ALA A 212 -11.68 26.20 33.86
C ALA A 212 -12.76 25.24 33.33
N ARG A 213 -12.41 24.25 32.50
CA ARG A 213 -13.31 23.24 31.94
C ARG A 213 -13.56 22.12 32.96
N ASP A 214 -14.82 21.85 33.25
CA ASP A 214 -15.21 20.77 34.15
C ASP A 214 -15.49 19.43 33.45
N GLY A 215 -15.72 18.38 34.25
CA GLY A 215 -16.00 17.04 33.75
C GLY A 215 -14.78 16.36 33.10
N LEU A 216 -13.57 16.84 33.36
CA LEU A 216 -12.33 16.26 32.86
C LEU A 216 -11.65 15.42 33.95
N PRO A 217 -10.96 14.32 33.60
CA PRO A 217 -10.10 13.62 34.55
C PRO A 217 -8.92 14.52 34.91
N VAL A 218 -8.90 15.01 36.15
CA VAL A 218 -7.87 15.92 36.66
C VAL A 218 -6.82 15.18 37.47
N HIS A 219 -5.63 15.79 37.58
CA HIS A 219 -4.57 15.31 38.45
C HIS A 219 -4.99 15.50 39.92
N PRO A 220 -4.95 14.47 40.78
CA PRO A 220 -5.49 14.55 42.14
C PRO A 220 -4.81 15.61 43.02
N LYS A 221 -3.51 15.88 42.82
CA LYS A 221 -2.75 16.89 43.57
C LYS A 221 -2.72 18.29 42.93
N GLU A 222 -2.78 18.37 41.60
CA GLU A 222 -2.58 19.63 40.87
C GLU A 222 -3.90 20.23 40.34
N SER A 223 -5.00 19.48 40.39
CA SER A 223 -6.31 19.87 39.85
C SER A 223 -6.27 20.32 38.37
N LEU A 224 -5.31 19.82 37.59
CA LEU A 224 -5.14 20.12 36.16
C LEU A 224 -5.58 18.95 35.28
N CYS A 225 -6.22 19.24 34.14
CA CYS A 225 -6.49 18.24 33.11
C CYS A 225 -5.19 17.88 32.37
N ARG A 226 -5.13 16.71 31.73
CA ARG A 226 -3.93 16.23 31.01
C ARG A 226 -3.31 17.28 30.07
N GLY A 227 -4.13 18.01 29.31
CA GLY A 227 -3.65 19.01 28.34
C GLY A 227 -2.97 20.19 29.04
N CYS A 228 -3.62 20.74 30.06
CA CYS A 228 -3.05 21.83 30.86
C CYS A 228 -1.83 21.39 31.66
N LEU A 229 -1.86 20.16 32.19
CA LEU A 229 -0.73 19.56 32.90
C LEU A 229 0.49 19.40 31.98
N ALA A 230 0.28 18.88 30.76
CA ALA A 230 1.34 18.78 29.77
C ALA A 230 1.85 20.15 29.34
N PHE A 231 0.98 21.17 29.29
CA PHE A 231 1.42 22.53 28.99
C PHE A 231 2.24 23.13 30.14
N VAL A 232 1.75 23.09 31.39
CA VAL A 232 2.46 23.67 32.56
C VAL A 232 3.81 23.01 32.76
N ARG A 233 3.93 21.71 32.48
CA ARG A 233 5.20 20.97 32.59
C ARG A 233 6.20 21.28 31.47
N ASN A 234 5.76 21.84 30.35
CA ASN A 234 6.61 22.11 29.18
C ASN A 234 6.80 23.61 28.86
N VAL A 235 5.98 24.48 29.43
CA VAL A 235 6.01 25.93 29.19
C VAL A 235 6.07 26.61 30.53
N ARG A 236 7.03 27.55 30.71
CA ARG A 236 7.17 28.33 31.95
C ARG A 236 5.80 28.89 32.39
N PRO A 237 5.47 28.85 33.69
CA PRO A 237 4.13 29.17 34.16
C PRO A 237 3.79 30.63 33.83
N THR A 238 2.97 30.82 32.81
CA THR A 238 2.25 32.08 32.58
C THR A 238 0.87 31.92 33.21
N PRO A 239 0.36 32.91 33.98
CA PRO A 239 -0.94 32.85 34.65
C PRO A 239 -2.14 32.94 33.68
N ALA A 240 -1.90 32.91 32.37
CA ALA A 240 -2.95 33.02 31.37
C ALA A 240 -3.83 31.75 31.31
N GLY A 241 -5.14 31.96 31.48
CA GLY A 241 -6.18 30.93 31.48
C GLY A 241 -6.56 30.36 30.10
N PHE A 242 -5.94 30.84 29.02
CA PHE A 242 -6.18 30.32 27.67
C PHE A 242 -5.13 29.27 27.27
N THR A 243 -5.55 28.31 26.43
CA THR A 243 -4.66 27.27 25.88
C THR A 243 -4.57 27.47 24.37
N GLN A 244 -3.36 27.62 23.83
CA GLN A 244 -3.15 27.72 22.39
C GLN A 244 -3.58 26.41 21.69
N LEU A 245 -4.12 26.53 20.48
CA LEU A 245 -4.60 25.40 19.68
C LEU A 245 -3.42 24.46 19.35
N THR A 246 -3.60 23.16 19.60
CA THR A 246 -2.55 22.13 19.41
C THR A 246 -3.04 21.05 18.43
N PHE A 247 -2.19 20.54 17.56
CA PHE A 247 -2.58 19.50 16.60
C PHE A 247 -2.41 18.10 17.19
N ALA A 248 -3.35 17.18 17.14
CA ALA A 248 -3.10 15.83 17.65
C ALA A 248 -2.15 15.01 16.77
N GLY A 249 -1.44 14.06 17.38
CA GLY A 249 -0.50 13.16 16.69
C GLY A 249 0.94 13.68 16.73
N LEU A 250 1.72 13.39 15.69
CA LEU A 250 3.13 13.80 15.57
C LEU A 250 3.34 15.32 15.58
N LEU A 251 2.29 16.10 15.30
CA LEU A 251 2.30 17.56 15.23
C LEU A 251 1.87 18.26 16.54
N ALA A 252 1.61 17.52 17.63
CA ALA A 252 1.07 18.07 18.89
C ALA A 252 2.02 18.92 19.73
N HIS A 253 3.32 18.81 19.47
CA HIS A 253 4.34 19.41 20.33
C HIS A 253 5.59 19.84 19.54
N GLN A 254 5.43 20.33 18.30
CA GLN A 254 6.57 20.80 17.50
C GLN A 254 6.61 22.32 17.28
N LEU A 255 5.63 23.07 17.77
CA LEU A 255 5.59 24.53 17.64
C LEU A 255 5.46 25.14 19.03
N VAL A 256 6.60 25.28 19.73
CA VAL A 256 7.03 26.35 20.65
C VAL A 256 8.28 25.78 21.35
N GLY A 257 9.45 26.33 21.04
CA GLY A 257 10.68 26.19 21.84
C GLY A 257 11.38 24.82 21.81
N LYS A 258 12.68 24.84 21.52
CA LYS A 258 13.58 23.70 21.75
C LYS A 258 13.53 23.28 23.23
N THR A 259 13.66 21.98 23.45
CA THR A 259 13.88 21.23 24.71
C THR A 259 12.63 20.68 25.44
N MET A 260 12.72 19.37 25.70
CA MET A 260 11.84 18.47 26.48
C MET A 260 10.47 18.05 25.90
N LYS A 261 10.32 16.73 25.72
CA LYS A 261 9.04 16.01 25.63
C LYS A 261 8.77 15.39 27.02
N PRO A 262 7.58 15.53 27.64
CA PRO A 262 7.22 14.72 28.79
C PRO A 262 6.70 13.36 28.28
N PRO A 263 6.99 12.26 28.99
CA PRO A 263 6.53 10.94 28.59
C PRO A 263 5.04 10.76 28.92
N LEU A 264 4.35 9.96 28.11
CA LEU A 264 3.09 9.34 28.50
C LEU A 264 3.24 7.82 28.39
N ALA A 265 3.83 7.25 29.43
CA ALA A 265 3.69 5.85 29.82
C ALA A 265 3.05 5.83 31.22
N PRO A 266 2.29 4.78 31.59
CA PRO A 266 1.61 4.71 32.88
C PRO A 266 2.62 4.83 34.03
N ALA A 267 2.20 5.47 35.12
CA ALA A 267 3.00 5.60 36.32
C ALA A 267 3.29 4.20 36.86
N VAL A 268 4.52 3.75 36.70
CA VAL A 268 5.16 2.85 37.65
C VAL A 268 6.11 3.75 38.41
N GLU A 269 5.80 3.94 39.69
CA GLU A 269 6.70 4.55 40.65
C GLU A 269 7.98 3.71 40.66
N HIS A 270 9.08 4.29 40.19
CA HIS A 270 10.41 3.87 40.59
C HIS A 270 11.13 5.11 41.08
N ASP A 271 11.63 4.98 42.30
CA ASP A 271 12.45 5.94 43.00
C ASP A 271 13.62 6.43 42.16
N GLY A 272 14.10 7.62 42.53
CA GLY A 272 15.17 8.32 41.88
C GLY A 272 16.41 7.46 41.69
N ASP A 273 16.88 7.41 40.46
CA ASP A 273 18.30 7.57 40.16
C ASP A 273 18.41 8.11 38.73
N ALA A 274 18.76 9.40 38.66
CA ALA A 274 19.35 9.96 37.46
C ALA A 274 20.73 9.33 37.32
N ALA A 275 20.80 8.16 36.67
CA ALA A 275 22.05 7.72 36.10
C ALA A 275 22.46 8.77 35.07
N SER A 276 23.49 9.54 35.42
CA SER A 276 24.31 10.28 34.47
C SER A 276 24.46 9.45 33.21
N LEU A 277 24.10 10.02 32.06
CA LEU A 277 24.61 9.56 30.78
C LEU A 277 26.11 9.87 30.78
N SER A 278 26.86 9.11 31.57
CA SER A 278 28.28 8.93 31.40
C SER A 278 28.45 8.36 30.00
N ALA A 279 29.45 8.87 29.28
CA ALA A 279 29.86 8.37 27.99
C ALA A 279 29.77 6.83 27.99
N CYS A 280 28.88 6.28 27.17
CA CYS A 280 28.91 4.85 26.91
C CYS A 280 30.20 4.60 26.15
N ASP A 281 31.25 4.18 26.85
CA ASP A 281 32.40 3.60 26.20
C ASP A 281 31.91 2.41 25.35
N PRO A 282 32.36 2.30 24.09
CA PRO A 282 32.05 1.12 23.30
C PRO A 282 32.54 -0.12 24.06
N VAL A 283 31.78 -1.21 23.96
CA VAL A 283 32.09 -2.53 24.54
C VAL A 283 33.58 -2.81 24.39
N VAL A 284 34.26 -3.10 25.51
CA VAL A 284 35.70 -3.39 25.51
C VAL A 284 35.94 -4.69 24.74
N PRO A 285 36.85 -4.73 23.75
CA PRO A 285 37.13 -5.93 22.98
C PRO A 285 37.48 -7.12 23.89
N GLY A 286 36.81 -8.25 23.71
CA GLY A 286 37.07 -9.51 24.44
C GLY A 286 36.13 -9.79 25.62
N GLN A 287 35.13 -8.95 25.88
CA GLN A 287 34.15 -9.20 26.94
C GLN A 287 33.09 -10.21 26.49
N THR A 288 32.98 -11.35 27.17
CA THR A 288 32.00 -12.40 26.81
C THR A 288 30.57 -11.97 27.14
N THR A 289 29.68 -12.04 26.14
CA THR A 289 28.25 -11.73 26.33
C THR A 289 27.54 -12.87 27.07
N LEU A 290 27.14 -12.64 28.31
CA LEU A 290 26.37 -13.60 29.13
C LEU A 290 24.93 -13.80 28.64
N LEU A 291 24.27 -12.72 28.18
CA LEU A 291 22.89 -12.76 27.68
C LEU A 291 22.72 -11.80 26.51
N THR A 292 22.19 -12.30 25.39
CA THR A 292 21.94 -11.47 24.21
C THR A 292 20.53 -10.87 24.27
N VAL A 293 20.37 -9.69 24.85
CA VAL A 293 19.10 -8.94 24.85
C VAL A 293 18.99 -8.08 23.57
N PRO A 294 17.83 -8.05 22.88
CA PRO A 294 17.65 -7.15 21.74
C PRO A 294 17.80 -5.69 22.16
N ARG A 295 18.61 -4.91 21.43
CA ARG A 295 18.80 -3.47 21.69
C ARG A 295 17.52 -2.71 21.31
N ASP A 296 17.05 -1.81 22.19
CA ASP A 296 15.97 -0.88 21.85
C ASP A 296 16.54 0.37 21.14
N TRP A 297 16.38 0.41 19.82
CA TRP A 297 16.84 1.50 18.97
C TRP A 297 15.97 2.77 19.03
N ARG A 298 14.85 2.79 19.78
CA ARG A 298 13.95 3.95 19.85
C ARG A 298 14.61 5.18 20.45
N ALA A 299 15.40 5.00 21.51
CA ALA A 299 16.13 6.09 22.17
C ALA A 299 17.18 6.67 21.21
N VAL A 300 17.94 5.80 20.55
CA VAL A 300 18.95 6.18 19.56
C VAL A 300 18.32 6.87 18.35
N HIS A 301 17.19 6.38 17.83
CA HIS A 301 16.48 7.01 16.71
C HIS A 301 15.95 8.42 17.06
N ALA A 302 15.56 8.66 18.31
CA ALA A 302 15.05 9.95 18.76
C ALA A 302 16.13 11.06 18.82
N VAL A 303 17.42 10.70 18.84
CA VAL A 303 18.52 11.67 18.87
C VAL A 303 18.62 12.41 17.52
N PRO A 304 18.61 13.75 17.48
CA PRO A 304 18.82 14.50 16.24
C PRO A 304 20.17 14.15 15.59
N HIS A 305 20.24 14.12 14.25
CA HIS A 305 21.46 13.69 13.54
C HIS A 305 22.70 14.52 13.90
N GLY A 306 22.54 15.83 14.15
CA GLY A 306 23.63 16.72 14.57
C GLY A 306 24.06 16.57 16.04
N ALA A 307 23.36 15.76 16.83
CA ALA A 307 23.68 15.45 18.23
C ALA A 307 24.19 14.00 18.41
N LEU A 308 24.55 13.34 17.31
CA LEU A 308 25.14 12.01 17.35
C LEU A 308 26.58 12.08 17.91
N PRO A 309 27.03 11.03 18.62
CA PRO A 309 28.43 10.89 19.00
C PRO A 309 29.38 11.02 17.80
N SER A 310 30.56 11.58 18.03
CA SER A 310 31.59 11.70 16.98
C SER A 310 32.07 10.33 16.54
N LEU A 311 32.08 10.10 15.22
CA LEU A 311 32.61 8.86 14.64
C LEU A 311 34.13 8.74 14.80
N SER A 312 34.59 7.51 15.09
CA SER A 312 36.02 7.14 14.98
C SER A 312 36.54 7.39 13.56
N ALA A 313 37.87 7.50 13.41
CA ALA A 313 38.50 7.69 12.09
C ALA A 313 38.13 6.57 11.11
N GLU A 314 38.16 5.31 11.58
CA GLU A 314 37.78 4.12 10.81
C GLU A 314 36.31 4.13 10.40
N ALA A 315 35.40 4.50 11.30
CA ALA A 315 33.98 4.59 11.00
C ALA A 315 33.66 5.70 9.98
N ARG A 316 34.40 6.82 10.00
CA ARG A 316 34.30 7.88 8.96
C ARG A 316 34.76 7.38 7.60
N VAL A 317 35.85 6.62 7.54
CA VAL A 317 36.33 6.00 6.29
C VAL A 317 35.29 5.02 5.76
N LEU A 318 34.72 4.17 6.61
CA LEU A 318 33.67 3.24 6.22
C LEU A 318 32.43 3.97 5.67
N LEU A 319 31.95 5.01 6.36
CA LEU A 319 30.80 5.80 5.90
C LEU A 319 31.08 6.47 4.54
N LYS A 320 32.31 6.96 4.33
CA LYS A 320 32.75 7.51 3.04
C LYS A 320 32.75 6.44 1.95
N GLN A 321 33.28 5.24 2.23
CA GLN A 321 33.24 4.11 1.30
C GLN A 321 31.80 3.72 0.94
N PHE A 322 30.89 3.67 1.92
CA PHE A 322 29.47 3.40 1.66
C PHE A 322 28.86 4.45 0.74
N THR A 323 29.21 5.72 0.97
CA THR A 323 28.73 6.84 0.15
C THR A 323 29.25 6.74 -1.29
N VAL A 324 30.49 6.30 -1.49
CA VAL A 324 31.06 6.04 -2.83
C VAL A 324 30.38 4.85 -3.54
N CYS A 325 29.87 3.86 -2.80
CA CYS A 325 29.08 2.76 -3.36
C CYS A 325 27.64 3.18 -3.75
N LEU A 326 27.21 4.40 -3.44
CA LEU A 326 25.92 4.92 -3.89
C LEU A 326 26.07 5.54 -5.29
N PRO A 327 25.04 5.44 -6.15
CA PRO A 327 25.15 5.96 -7.51
C PRO A 327 25.43 7.46 -7.54
N ALA A 328 26.15 7.98 -8.54
CA ALA A 328 26.41 9.41 -8.66
C ALA A 328 25.12 10.26 -8.69
N THR A 329 24.03 9.72 -9.27
CA THR A 329 22.68 10.32 -9.24
C THR A 329 21.99 10.26 -7.87
N ALA A 330 22.63 9.70 -6.84
CA ALA A 330 22.09 9.56 -5.49
C ALA A 330 21.90 10.90 -4.76
N GLY A 331 22.60 11.97 -5.20
CA GLY A 331 22.57 13.28 -4.55
C GLY A 331 21.19 13.94 -4.43
N GLY A 332 20.16 13.43 -5.12
CA GLY A 332 18.77 13.89 -4.99
C GLY A 332 17.77 12.85 -4.48
N GLN A 333 18.17 11.61 -4.23
CA GLN A 333 17.24 10.56 -3.80
C GLN A 333 17.20 10.43 -2.28
N GLN A 334 16.05 10.78 -1.71
CA GLN A 334 15.84 10.83 -0.25
C GLN A 334 16.11 9.48 0.44
N ASN A 335 15.90 8.35 -0.24
CA ASN A 335 16.21 7.02 0.29
C ASN A 335 17.72 6.77 0.51
N HIS A 336 18.59 7.45 -0.23
CA HIS A 336 20.04 7.34 -0.10
C HIS A 336 20.56 8.20 1.05
N ALA A 337 20.05 9.43 1.19
CA ALA A 337 20.30 10.27 2.36
C ALA A 337 19.91 9.53 3.65
N HIS A 338 18.71 8.94 3.69
CA HIS A 338 18.29 8.12 4.84
C HIS A 338 19.17 6.89 5.06
N SER A 339 19.72 6.29 4.00
CA SER A 339 20.66 5.16 4.16
C SER A 339 22.00 5.58 4.76
N ILE A 340 22.54 6.73 4.34
CA ILE A 340 23.77 7.31 4.91
C ILE A 340 23.51 7.68 6.37
N GLU A 341 22.39 8.35 6.67
CA GLU A 341 22.02 8.74 8.03
C GLU A 341 21.84 7.54 8.96
N LEU A 342 21.22 6.46 8.46
CA LEU A 342 21.02 5.24 9.21
C LEU A 342 22.35 4.54 9.51
N LEU A 343 23.25 4.44 8.52
CA LEU A 343 24.57 3.85 8.73
C LEU A 343 25.41 4.71 9.68
N HIS A 344 25.41 6.04 9.53
CA HIS A 344 26.07 6.94 10.46
C HIS A 344 25.58 6.73 11.90
N ARG A 345 24.26 6.66 12.09
CA ARG A 345 23.65 6.43 13.42
C ARG A 345 24.00 5.06 13.99
N LEU A 346 24.07 4.01 13.18
CA LEU A 346 24.57 2.70 13.61
C LEU A 346 26.00 2.81 14.10
N LEU A 347 26.90 3.32 13.27
CA LEU A 347 28.33 3.41 13.57
C LEU A 347 28.64 4.27 14.79
N ALA A 348 27.86 5.34 15.02
CA ALA A 348 28.03 6.20 16.19
C ALA A 348 27.71 5.52 17.53
N TYR A 349 26.89 4.46 17.53
CA TYR A 349 26.42 3.80 18.76
C TYR A 349 26.91 2.35 18.91
N THR A 350 27.18 1.62 17.83
CA THR A 350 27.76 0.28 17.90
C THR A 350 29.27 0.29 17.85
N GLY A 351 29.88 1.34 17.27
CA GLY A 351 31.28 1.29 16.87
C GLY A 351 31.53 0.26 15.76
N MET A 352 32.82 -0.03 15.54
CA MET A 352 33.33 -0.94 14.51
C MET A 352 34.14 -2.12 15.09
N ALA A 353 34.28 -2.19 16.42
CA ALA A 353 35.12 -3.17 17.10
C ALA A 353 34.52 -4.59 17.07
N GLU A 354 33.20 -4.71 16.93
CA GLU A 354 32.50 -6.00 16.79
C GLU A 354 31.56 -5.98 15.56
N PRO A 355 31.27 -7.15 14.97
CA PRO A 355 30.27 -7.27 13.90
C PRO A 355 28.89 -6.74 14.34
N ILE A 356 28.25 -5.97 13.47
CA ILE A 356 26.93 -5.37 13.71
C ILE A 356 25.85 -6.42 13.45
N ALA A 357 25.01 -6.69 14.45
CA ALA A 357 23.90 -7.62 14.29
C ALA A 357 22.88 -7.14 13.24
N GLU A 358 22.51 -7.99 12.29
CA GLU A 358 21.56 -7.66 11.21
C GLU A 358 20.20 -7.19 11.75
N ARG A 359 19.79 -7.78 12.89
CA ARG A 359 18.58 -7.39 13.62
C ARG A 359 18.58 -5.92 14.05
N ASP A 360 19.75 -5.35 14.36
CA ASP A 360 19.88 -3.96 14.81
C ASP A 360 19.67 -3.01 13.64
N VAL A 361 20.30 -3.31 12.50
CA VAL A 361 20.11 -2.57 11.25
C VAL A 361 18.64 -2.55 10.82
N ARG A 362 17.96 -3.70 10.92
CA ARG A 362 16.54 -3.84 10.60
C ARG A 362 15.64 -3.06 11.57
N THR A 363 15.92 -3.16 12.87
CA THR A 363 15.12 -2.51 13.91
C THR A 363 15.22 -0.99 13.78
N LEU A 364 16.43 -0.47 13.54
CA LEU A 364 16.63 0.95 13.30
C LEU A 364 15.96 1.41 11.99
N ALA A 365 16.04 0.63 10.91
CA ALA A 365 15.39 0.92 9.64
C ALA A 365 13.85 0.95 9.74
N ALA A 366 13.26 0.17 10.64
CA ALA A 366 11.81 0.15 10.86
C ALA A 366 11.30 1.41 11.61
N LEU A 367 12.18 2.11 12.33
CA LEU A 367 11.84 3.31 13.09
C LEU A 367 11.92 4.59 12.25
N GLY A 368 12.73 4.58 11.19
CA GLY A 368 13.02 5.73 10.36
C GLY A 368 12.28 5.77 9.00
N PRO A 369 12.48 6.85 8.23
CA PRO A 369 12.01 6.95 6.85
C PRO A 369 12.66 5.89 5.95
N LYS A 370 12.13 5.69 4.72
CA LYS A 370 12.43 4.54 3.83
C LYS A 370 13.91 4.47 3.38
N ALA A 371 14.80 4.02 4.26
CA ALA A 371 16.19 3.71 3.95
C ALA A 371 16.30 2.40 3.14
N SER A 372 17.29 2.31 2.27
CA SER A 372 17.60 1.10 1.50
C SER A 372 18.35 0.08 2.37
N LEU A 373 17.62 -0.60 3.26
CA LEU A 373 18.15 -1.59 4.20
C LEU A 373 19.07 -2.64 3.54
N HIS A 374 18.67 -3.18 2.39
CA HIS A 374 19.42 -4.22 1.69
C HIS A 374 20.86 -3.83 1.36
N ARG A 375 21.12 -2.55 1.06
CA ARG A 375 22.46 -2.08 0.71
C ARG A 375 23.37 -1.94 1.91
N ILE A 376 22.83 -1.41 3.01
CA ILE A 376 23.59 -1.25 4.26
C ILE A 376 24.01 -2.63 4.75
N VAL A 377 23.08 -3.58 4.74
CA VAL A 377 23.39 -4.92 5.20
C VAL A 377 24.38 -5.63 4.27
N PHE A 378 24.24 -5.51 2.95
CA PHE A 378 25.24 -6.06 2.02
C PHE A 378 26.62 -5.44 2.22
N PHE A 379 26.68 -4.12 2.29
CA PHE A 379 27.92 -3.38 2.45
C PHE A 379 28.68 -3.78 3.72
N LEU A 380 27.95 -4.00 4.83
CA LEU A 380 28.50 -4.49 6.09
C LEU A 380 28.91 -5.96 5.98
N HIS A 381 28.11 -6.81 5.31
CA HIS A 381 28.42 -8.22 5.08
C HIS A 381 29.72 -8.42 4.28
N GLU A 382 29.88 -7.72 3.15
CA GLU A 382 31.08 -7.82 2.30
C GLU A 382 32.37 -7.42 3.01
N ARG A 383 32.26 -6.64 4.09
CA ARG A 383 33.40 -6.18 4.89
C ARG A 383 33.62 -7.02 6.15
N GLY A 384 32.84 -8.09 6.35
CA GLY A 384 32.91 -8.93 7.54
C GLY A 384 32.38 -8.26 8.81
N LEU A 385 31.60 -7.18 8.68
CA LEU A 385 31.12 -6.33 9.78
C LEU A 385 29.65 -6.58 10.12
N LEU A 386 29.06 -7.68 9.66
CA LEU A 386 27.67 -8.03 9.89
C LEU A 386 27.54 -9.41 10.51
N GLU A 387 26.81 -9.51 11.62
CA GLU A 387 26.37 -10.78 12.20
C GLU A 387 24.94 -11.12 11.71
N PRO A 388 24.74 -12.22 10.95
CA PRO A 388 23.43 -12.57 10.38
C PRO A 388 22.37 -12.92 11.43
N ASP A 389 21.10 -12.53 11.20
CA ASP A 389 20.00 -12.90 12.10
C ASP A 389 19.45 -14.31 11.77
N HIS A 390 19.87 -15.30 12.56
CA HIS A 390 19.47 -16.70 12.40
C HIS A 390 18.09 -17.05 13.00
N ARG A 391 17.44 -16.16 13.77
CA ARG A 391 16.27 -16.51 14.60
C ARG A 391 14.90 -16.26 13.96
N ARG A 392 14.79 -15.58 12.80
CA ARG A 392 13.52 -15.21 12.16
C ARG A 392 13.18 -16.03 10.91
N THR A 393 12.61 -17.22 11.13
CA THR A 393 11.95 -18.04 10.08
C THR A 393 10.47 -17.66 9.88
N THR A 394 9.93 -16.70 10.64
CA THR A 394 8.49 -16.36 10.63
C THR A 394 8.26 -14.84 10.73
N ALA A 395 7.28 -14.34 9.96
CA ALA A 395 6.73 -12.97 9.92
C ALA A 395 7.32 -11.93 8.94
N ALA A 396 6.47 -11.58 7.97
CA ALA A 396 6.47 -10.49 6.97
C ALA A 396 7.33 -9.21 7.22
N ALA A 397 8.39 -9.00 6.42
CA ALA A 397 8.86 -7.72 5.84
C ALA A 397 10.23 -7.90 5.12
N PRO A 398 10.58 -7.08 4.09
CA PRO A 398 11.62 -7.42 3.12
C PRO A 398 13.03 -7.14 3.65
N SER A 399 13.79 -8.19 3.97
CA SER A 399 15.15 -8.08 4.50
C SER A 399 15.94 -9.32 4.12
N LEU A 400 16.97 -9.20 3.27
CA LEU A 400 17.90 -10.22 2.73
C LEU A 400 17.35 -11.60 2.33
N ALA A 401 16.07 -11.90 2.52
CA ALA A 401 15.44 -13.19 2.43
C ALA A 401 14.92 -13.47 1.02
N ARG A 402 15.29 -12.66 0.03
CA ARG A 402 15.24 -13.06 -1.38
C ARG A 402 16.40 -13.98 -1.77
N LEU A 403 17.33 -14.25 -0.85
CA LEU A 403 18.60 -14.94 -1.13
C LEU A 403 18.59 -16.47 -0.96
N ASP A 404 17.71 -17.02 -0.14
CA ASP A 404 17.55 -18.48 -0.13
C ASP A 404 16.39 -18.85 -1.06
N THR A 405 16.70 -19.58 -2.14
CA THR A 405 15.69 -20.35 -2.90
C THR A 405 14.80 -21.12 -1.93
N ALA A 406 15.38 -21.68 -0.86
CA ALA A 406 14.67 -22.38 0.22
C ALA A 406 13.67 -21.50 0.99
N ARG A 407 13.97 -20.23 1.30
CA ARG A 407 13.04 -19.33 2.01
C ARG A 407 11.93 -18.81 1.10
N THR A 408 12.25 -18.54 -0.17
CA THR A 408 11.26 -18.17 -1.18
C THR A 408 10.30 -19.32 -1.44
N ASP A 409 10.83 -20.53 -1.57
CA ASP A 409 10.06 -21.77 -1.67
C ASP A 409 9.19 -21.99 -0.42
N ALA A 410 9.73 -21.79 0.79
CA ALA A 410 8.96 -21.90 2.02
C ALA A 410 7.77 -20.91 2.06
N ARG A 411 7.95 -19.67 1.60
CA ARG A 411 6.87 -18.68 1.51
C ARG A 411 5.81 -19.08 0.48
N HIS A 412 6.22 -19.58 -0.67
CA HIS A 412 5.28 -20.04 -1.70
C HIS A 412 4.55 -21.30 -1.27
N ARG A 413 5.24 -22.21 -0.58
CA ARG A 413 4.68 -23.40 0.07
C ARG A 413 3.63 -23.01 1.11
N GLN A 414 3.96 -22.09 2.02
CA GLN A 414 3.00 -21.60 3.02
C GLN A 414 1.77 -20.96 2.35
N ALA A 415 1.97 -20.11 1.35
CA ALA A 415 0.87 -19.48 0.62
C ALA A 415 0.03 -20.45 -0.22
N ILE A 416 0.54 -21.65 -0.52
CA ILE A 416 -0.25 -22.75 -1.08
C ILE A 416 -1.09 -23.35 0.05
N GLU A 417 -0.46 -23.70 1.17
CA GLU A 417 -1.13 -24.31 2.33
C GLU A 417 -2.27 -23.42 2.87
N ASP A 418 -2.05 -22.11 3.03
CA ASP A 418 -3.07 -21.14 3.47
C ASP A 418 -4.31 -21.10 2.55
N LYS A 419 -4.17 -21.51 1.28
CA LYS A 419 -5.30 -21.62 0.35
C LYS A 419 -5.97 -22.98 0.44
N LEU A 420 -5.20 -24.03 0.65
CA LEU A 420 -5.73 -25.39 0.83
C LEU A 420 -6.56 -25.48 2.12
N GLN A 421 -6.18 -24.75 3.17
CA GLN A 421 -6.97 -24.64 4.41
C GLN A 421 -8.37 -24.03 4.22
N ARG A 422 -8.66 -23.41 3.06
CA ARG A 422 -9.98 -22.87 2.74
C ARG A 422 -10.87 -23.85 1.98
N LEU A 423 -10.31 -24.99 1.57
CA LEU A 423 -11.03 -26.06 0.90
C LEU A 423 -11.37 -27.16 1.91
N PRO A 424 -12.42 -27.97 1.69
CA PRO A 424 -12.70 -29.15 2.50
C PRO A 424 -11.51 -30.12 2.55
N ASP A 425 -11.32 -30.82 3.66
CA ASP A 425 -10.12 -31.64 3.92
C ASP A 425 -9.86 -32.71 2.84
N ALA A 426 -10.92 -33.34 2.32
CA ALA A 426 -10.82 -34.33 1.25
C ALA A 426 -10.18 -33.74 -0.02
N MET A 427 -10.69 -32.60 -0.47
CA MET A 427 -10.20 -31.90 -1.65
C MET A 427 -8.81 -31.30 -1.41
N ALA A 428 -8.58 -30.72 -0.23
CA ALA A 428 -7.28 -30.19 0.17
C ALA A 428 -6.21 -31.29 0.13
N GLY A 429 -6.50 -32.49 0.67
CA GLY A 429 -5.60 -33.64 0.63
C GLY A 429 -5.21 -34.05 -0.78
N GLN A 430 -6.17 -34.07 -1.71
CA GLN A 430 -5.94 -34.42 -3.11
C GLN A 430 -5.09 -33.37 -3.83
N VAL A 431 -5.34 -32.09 -3.58
CA VAL A 431 -4.51 -31.02 -4.14
C VAL A 431 -3.09 -31.08 -3.56
N ARG A 432 -2.91 -31.44 -2.28
CA ARG A 432 -1.56 -31.70 -1.69
C ARG A 432 -0.85 -32.84 -2.42
N THR A 433 -1.55 -33.92 -2.79
CA THR A 433 -0.98 -35.00 -3.62
C THR A 433 -0.48 -34.48 -4.97
N TRP A 434 -1.25 -33.61 -5.64
CA TRP A 434 -0.78 -32.97 -6.88
C TRP A 434 0.45 -32.09 -6.67
N VAL A 435 0.50 -31.32 -5.56
CA VAL A 435 1.67 -30.50 -5.21
C VAL A 435 2.91 -31.38 -5.04
N ALA A 436 2.82 -32.50 -4.33
CA ALA A 436 3.92 -33.44 -4.13
C ALA A 436 4.42 -34.03 -5.47
N VAL A 437 3.50 -34.49 -6.34
CA VAL A 437 3.86 -35.00 -7.68
C VAL A 437 4.56 -33.93 -8.52
N ARG A 438 4.09 -32.67 -8.48
CA ARG A 438 4.72 -31.54 -9.19
C ARG A 438 6.11 -31.18 -8.63
N ARG A 439 6.41 -31.56 -7.39
CA ARG A 439 7.74 -31.45 -6.78
C ARG A 439 8.65 -32.63 -7.07
N GLY A 440 8.19 -33.62 -7.83
CA GLY A 440 8.96 -34.83 -8.14
C GLY A 440 8.88 -35.90 -7.04
N GLU A 441 8.06 -35.69 -6.00
CA GLU A 441 7.86 -36.62 -4.88
C GLU A 441 6.77 -37.67 -5.18
N GLY A 442 6.39 -37.82 -6.46
CA GLY A 442 5.41 -38.81 -6.88
C GLY A 442 6.02 -40.16 -7.21
N ARG A 443 5.18 -41.17 -7.44
CA ARG A 443 5.57 -42.52 -7.88
C ARG A 443 6.39 -42.54 -9.17
N ARG A 444 6.25 -41.53 -10.04
CA ARG A 444 7.03 -41.41 -11.27
C ARG A 444 7.98 -40.22 -11.17
N PRO A 445 9.22 -40.34 -11.69
CA PRO A 445 10.18 -39.25 -11.70
C PRO A 445 9.71 -38.13 -12.63
N HIS A 446 9.68 -36.91 -12.10
CA HIS A 446 9.42 -35.68 -12.86
C HIS A 446 10.43 -34.61 -12.44
N PRO A 447 10.87 -33.74 -13.37
CA PRO A 447 11.63 -32.55 -12.99
C PRO A 447 10.82 -31.70 -11.98
N PRO A 448 11.40 -31.36 -10.81
CA PRO A 448 10.71 -30.62 -9.77
C PRO A 448 10.32 -29.22 -10.27
N ALA A 449 9.04 -28.86 -10.15
CA ALA A 449 8.55 -27.52 -10.49
C ALA A 449 8.64 -26.58 -9.29
N ASP A 450 9.07 -25.35 -9.51
CA ASP A 450 9.13 -24.32 -8.45
C ASP A 450 7.77 -24.07 -7.79
N TYR A 451 7.77 -23.83 -6.47
CA TYR A 451 6.54 -23.49 -5.74
C TYR A 451 5.88 -22.22 -6.27
N THR A 452 6.64 -21.30 -6.89
CA THR A 452 6.12 -20.12 -7.59
C THR A 452 5.14 -20.52 -8.71
N ARG A 453 5.51 -21.53 -9.51
CA ARG A 453 4.74 -22.05 -10.63
C ARG A 453 3.53 -22.83 -10.13
N ILE A 454 3.72 -23.72 -9.15
CA ILE A 454 2.62 -24.47 -8.52
C ILE A 454 1.57 -23.51 -7.94
N ARG A 455 1.99 -22.46 -7.23
CA ARG A 455 1.09 -21.45 -6.68
C ARG A 455 0.34 -20.68 -7.76
N ARG A 456 0.99 -20.38 -8.89
CA ARG A 456 0.35 -19.71 -10.03
C ARG A 456 -0.71 -20.61 -10.67
N ASP A 457 -0.37 -21.87 -10.91
CA ASP A 457 -1.29 -22.87 -11.47
C ASP A 457 -2.50 -23.05 -10.52
N LEU A 458 -2.25 -23.19 -9.21
CA LEU A 458 -3.31 -23.28 -8.20
C LEU A 458 -4.24 -22.07 -8.22
N ASN A 459 -3.70 -20.85 -8.36
CA ASN A 459 -4.53 -19.64 -8.46
C ASN A 459 -5.48 -19.64 -9.66
N VAL A 460 -5.09 -20.28 -10.76
CA VAL A 460 -5.93 -20.34 -11.97
C VAL A 460 -7.15 -21.23 -11.73
N VAL A 461 -6.99 -22.33 -10.99
CA VAL A 461 -8.07 -23.32 -10.76
C VAL A 461 -8.80 -23.14 -9.43
N LEU A 462 -8.26 -22.38 -8.48
CA LEU A 462 -8.86 -22.19 -7.15
C LEU A 462 -10.33 -21.74 -7.19
N PRO A 463 -10.77 -20.82 -8.08
CA PRO A 463 -12.18 -20.47 -8.18
C PRO A 463 -13.08 -21.64 -8.60
N VAL A 464 -12.58 -22.54 -9.45
CA VAL A 464 -13.31 -23.74 -9.89
C VAL A 464 -13.38 -24.77 -8.76
N LEU A 465 -12.27 -24.99 -8.06
CA LEU A 465 -12.23 -25.86 -6.88
C LEU A 465 -13.18 -25.37 -5.77
N ALA A 466 -13.22 -24.04 -5.54
CA ALA A 466 -14.11 -23.45 -4.56
C ALA A 466 -15.59 -23.64 -4.94
N LEU A 467 -15.94 -23.50 -6.22
CA LEU A 467 -17.30 -23.74 -6.70
C LEU A 467 -17.72 -25.19 -6.50
N TRP A 468 -16.91 -26.15 -6.94
CA TRP A 468 -17.19 -27.57 -6.71
C TRP A 468 -17.27 -27.94 -5.23
N SER A 469 -16.47 -27.28 -4.39
CA SER A 469 -16.55 -27.49 -2.94
C SER A 469 -17.84 -26.96 -2.31
N GLN A 470 -18.44 -25.89 -2.88
CA GLN A 470 -19.74 -25.38 -2.46
C GLN A 470 -20.87 -26.33 -2.83
N ASP A 471 -20.74 -27.04 -3.96
CA ASP A 471 -21.66 -28.09 -4.41
C ASP A 471 -21.45 -29.42 -3.64
N GLY A 472 -20.53 -29.46 -2.67
CA GLY A 472 -20.21 -30.64 -1.87
C GLY A 472 -19.43 -31.73 -2.63
N LEU A 473 -18.89 -31.40 -3.81
CA LEU A 473 -18.16 -32.35 -4.65
C LEU A 473 -16.69 -32.42 -4.24
N ASP A 474 -16.14 -33.63 -4.30
CA ASP A 474 -14.71 -33.92 -4.14
C ASP A 474 -14.06 -34.27 -5.50
N LEU A 475 -12.73 -34.15 -5.67
CA LEU A 475 -12.11 -34.38 -7.00
C LEU A 475 -12.27 -35.81 -7.52
N ARG A 476 -12.59 -36.76 -6.64
CA ARG A 476 -12.93 -38.15 -7.00
C ARG A 476 -14.29 -38.27 -7.68
N GLN A 477 -15.21 -37.37 -7.38
CA GLN A 477 -16.59 -37.37 -7.87
C GLN A 477 -16.76 -36.54 -9.14
N ILE A 478 -15.77 -35.72 -9.50
CA ILE A 478 -15.81 -34.85 -10.67
C ILE A 478 -15.87 -35.66 -11.97
N THR A 479 -16.91 -35.38 -12.76
CA THR A 479 -17.16 -36.00 -14.06
C THR A 479 -16.68 -35.11 -15.21
N THR A 480 -16.68 -35.66 -16.43
CA THR A 480 -16.44 -34.89 -17.66
C THR A 480 -17.47 -33.77 -17.84
N GLY A 481 -18.71 -33.95 -17.38
CA GLY A 481 -19.78 -32.96 -17.46
C GLY A 481 -19.47 -31.73 -16.59
N ASP A 482 -19.02 -31.94 -15.36
CA ASP A 482 -18.68 -30.87 -14.42
C ASP A 482 -17.50 -30.02 -14.92
N VAL A 483 -16.50 -30.68 -15.53
CA VAL A 483 -15.38 -29.99 -16.18
C VAL A 483 -15.87 -29.17 -17.38
N THR A 484 -16.77 -29.72 -18.19
CA THR A 484 -17.29 -29.02 -19.37
C THR A 484 -18.10 -27.79 -18.97
N SER A 485 -18.94 -27.91 -17.93
CA SER A 485 -19.69 -26.80 -17.33
C SER A 485 -18.75 -25.72 -16.77
N ALA A 486 -17.71 -26.11 -16.03
CA ALA A 486 -16.71 -25.14 -15.55
C ALA A 486 -15.94 -24.44 -16.68
N LEU A 487 -15.79 -25.07 -17.85
CA LEU A 487 -15.11 -24.49 -18.99
C LEU A 487 -16.04 -23.65 -19.89
N SER A 488 -17.35 -23.93 -19.95
CA SER A 488 -18.30 -23.18 -20.78
C SER A 488 -18.44 -21.71 -20.37
N ASP A 489 -18.28 -21.41 -19.08
CA ASP A 489 -18.34 -20.04 -18.56
C ASP A 489 -17.09 -19.20 -18.89
N ARG A 490 -16.07 -19.80 -19.52
CA ARG A 490 -14.76 -19.18 -19.73
C ARG A 490 -14.42 -19.12 -21.20
N ARG A 491 -13.79 -18.01 -21.62
CA ARG A 491 -13.41 -17.79 -23.02
C ARG A 491 -11.89 -17.88 -23.23
N GLY A 492 -11.49 -18.52 -24.32
CA GLY A 492 -10.12 -18.49 -24.86
C GLY A 492 -9.02 -18.92 -23.88
N HIS A 493 -8.08 -18.01 -23.57
CA HIS A 493 -6.91 -18.33 -22.74
C HIS A 493 -7.28 -18.72 -21.30
N GLN A 494 -8.37 -18.18 -20.74
CA GLN A 494 -8.79 -18.52 -19.38
C GLN A 494 -9.26 -19.98 -19.31
N ALA A 495 -10.12 -20.41 -20.24
CA ALA A 495 -10.56 -21.81 -20.35
C ALA A 495 -9.36 -22.77 -20.54
N ARG A 496 -8.38 -22.39 -21.39
CA ARG A 496 -7.16 -23.18 -21.59
C ARG A 496 -6.28 -23.28 -20.35
N GLY A 497 -6.10 -22.17 -19.63
CA GLY A 497 -5.31 -22.15 -18.40
C GLY A 497 -5.91 -23.09 -17.36
N VAL A 498 -7.23 -23.01 -17.17
CA VAL A 498 -7.98 -23.91 -16.28
C VAL A 498 -7.87 -25.37 -16.74
N HIS A 499 -8.17 -25.66 -18.01
CA HIS A 499 -8.08 -27.01 -18.58
C HIS A 499 -6.68 -27.62 -18.41
N HIS A 500 -5.62 -26.87 -18.74
CA HIS A 500 -4.23 -27.33 -18.61
C HIS A 500 -3.90 -27.69 -17.15
N VAL A 501 -4.27 -26.84 -16.20
CA VAL A 501 -3.97 -27.09 -14.79
C VAL A 501 -4.82 -28.24 -14.23
N LEU A 502 -6.12 -28.31 -14.57
CA LEU A 502 -6.97 -29.44 -14.20
C LEU A 502 -6.43 -30.75 -14.76
N LEU A 503 -6.02 -30.77 -16.03
CA LEU A 503 -5.39 -31.92 -16.64
C LEU A 503 -4.10 -32.33 -15.91
N SER A 504 -3.30 -31.36 -15.45
CA SER A 504 -2.13 -31.62 -14.60
C SER A 504 -2.51 -32.22 -13.25
N ILE A 505 -3.59 -31.76 -12.62
CA ILE A 505 -4.10 -32.28 -11.34
C ILE A 505 -4.58 -33.72 -11.52
N PHE A 506 -5.50 -33.99 -12.44
CA PHE A 506 -6.06 -35.32 -12.63
C PHE A 506 -5.03 -36.34 -13.15
N ARG A 507 -4.02 -35.91 -13.91
CA ARG A 507 -2.88 -36.78 -14.26
C ARG A 507 -2.07 -37.17 -13.02
N ALA A 508 -1.80 -36.24 -12.11
CA ALA A 508 -1.11 -36.52 -10.86
C ALA A 508 -1.94 -37.43 -9.93
N LEU A 509 -3.23 -37.15 -9.78
CA LEU A 509 -4.13 -37.98 -8.96
C LEU A 509 -4.27 -39.40 -9.51
N LYS A 510 -4.34 -39.56 -10.84
CA LYS A 510 -4.33 -40.87 -11.49
C LYS A 510 -2.99 -41.60 -11.29
N GLN A 511 -1.87 -40.88 -11.39
CA GLN A 511 -0.54 -41.44 -11.14
C GLN A 511 -0.43 -42.00 -9.70
N GLU A 512 -0.92 -41.26 -8.71
CA GLU A 512 -0.91 -41.68 -7.31
C GLU A 512 -2.04 -42.63 -6.92
N ARG A 513 -2.84 -43.09 -7.89
CA ARG A 513 -3.99 -43.99 -7.71
C ARG A 513 -5.08 -43.44 -6.77
N VAL A 514 -5.19 -42.12 -6.66
CA VAL A 514 -6.24 -41.44 -5.90
C VAL A 514 -7.56 -41.41 -6.68
N VAL A 515 -7.47 -41.34 -8.01
CA VAL A 515 -8.62 -41.40 -8.92
C VAL A 515 -8.36 -42.48 -9.98
N PHE A 516 -9.39 -43.25 -10.33
CA PHE A 516 -9.30 -44.33 -11.30
C PHE A 516 -9.21 -43.83 -12.76
N ALA A 517 -10.05 -42.87 -13.12
CA ALA A 517 -10.15 -42.30 -14.47
C ALA A 517 -9.85 -40.80 -14.49
N ASN A 518 -9.21 -40.31 -15.55
CA ASN A 518 -9.01 -38.87 -15.75
C ASN A 518 -10.19 -38.33 -16.59
N PRO A 519 -11.07 -37.47 -16.04
CA PRO A 519 -12.23 -36.95 -16.75
C PRO A 519 -11.83 -36.03 -17.94
N LEU A 520 -10.61 -35.50 -17.94
CA LEU A 520 -10.09 -34.66 -19.02
C LEU A 520 -9.34 -35.44 -20.12
N ALA A 521 -9.24 -36.76 -20.05
CA ALA A 521 -8.41 -37.54 -20.98
C ALA A 521 -8.85 -37.41 -22.46
N ARG A 522 -10.15 -37.23 -22.72
CA ARG A 522 -10.72 -37.09 -24.06
C ARG A 522 -11.16 -35.65 -24.40
N LEU A 523 -11.02 -34.71 -23.45
CA LEU A 523 -11.40 -33.32 -23.66
C LEU A 523 -10.26 -32.55 -24.33
N SER A 524 -10.43 -32.23 -25.61
CA SER A 524 -9.52 -31.36 -26.36
C SER A 524 -10.18 -30.03 -26.66
N LEU A 525 -9.55 -28.93 -26.23
CA LEU A 525 -10.00 -27.59 -26.59
C LEU A 525 -9.41 -27.20 -27.94
N THR A 526 -10.26 -26.88 -28.92
CA THR A 526 -9.81 -26.34 -30.20
C THR A 526 -9.04 -25.03 -29.98
N THR A 527 -7.83 -25.01 -30.52
CA THR A 527 -6.92 -23.86 -30.38
C THR A 527 -6.72 -23.25 -31.75
N PRO A 528 -7.28 -22.06 -32.05
CA PRO A 528 -6.83 -21.29 -33.19
C PRO A 528 -5.33 -21.04 -33.04
N VAL A 529 -4.55 -21.60 -33.96
CA VAL A 529 -3.14 -21.30 -34.09
C VAL A 529 -3.06 -19.86 -34.59
N ARG A 530 -2.75 -18.92 -33.70
CA ARG A 530 -2.43 -17.56 -34.14
C ARG A 530 -1.07 -17.59 -34.81
N LEU A 531 -1.07 -17.33 -36.10
CA LEU A 531 0.15 -17.07 -36.84
C LEU A 531 0.79 -15.79 -36.30
N PRO A 532 2.13 -15.70 -36.26
CA PRO A 532 2.81 -14.46 -35.94
C PRO A 532 2.41 -13.35 -36.94
N GLU A 533 2.08 -12.18 -36.43
CA GLU A 533 1.77 -10.99 -37.23
C GLU A 533 2.95 -10.00 -37.14
N PRO A 534 3.31 -9.32 -38.25
CA PRO A 534 4.33 -8.29 -38.24
C PRO A 534 3.85 -7.06 -37.46
N LEU A 535 4.79 -6.31 -36.88
CA LEU A 535 4.52 -4.99 -36.34
C LEU A 535 4.45 -3.96 -37.48
N PRO A 536 3.49 -3.01 -37.44
CA PRO A 536 3.47 -1.89 -38.37
C PRO A 536 4.75 -1.04 -38.26
N SER A 537 5.37 -0.70 -39.39
CA SER A 537 6.68 -0.03 -39.44
C SER A 537 6.68 1.36 -38.80
N ASP A 538 5.54 2.05 -38.81
CA ASP A 538 5.32 3.32 -38.12
C ASP A 538 5.52 3.21 -36.60
N ARG A 539 5.24 2.04 -36.01
CA ARG A 539 5.42 1.79 -34.57
C ARG A 539 6.87 1.49 -34.19
N LEU A 540 7.73 1.12 -35.15
CA LEU A 540 9.16 0.88 -34.92
C LEU A 540 9.99 2.16 -35.06
N ARG A 541 9.50 3.14 -35.83
CA ARG A 541 10.22 4.40 -36.07
C ARG A 541 10.36 5.21 -34.77
N GLY A 542 11.58 5.62 -34.46
CA GLY A 542 11.88 6.44 -33.27
C GLY A 542 11.68 5.72 -31.93
N LEU A 543 11.50 4.39 -31.94
CA LEU A 543 11.17 3.60 -30.77
C LEU A 543 12.19 3.75 -29.62
N LEU A 544 13.48 3.80 -29.95
CA LEU A 544 14.55 4.02 -28.96
C LEU A 544 14.57 5.44 -28.39
N ASN A 545 14.05 6.44 -29.12
CA ASN A 545 14.05 7.85 -28.69
C ASN A 545 13.04 8.10 -27.56
N VAL A 546 12.01 7.25 -27.43
CA VAL A 546 10.99 7.33 -26.36
C VAL A 546 11.52 6.78 -25.01
N ILE A 547 12.66 6.08 -25.04
CA ILE A 547 13.24 5.43 -23.88
C ILE A 547 14.34 6.32 -23.30
N ASP A 548 14.17 6.79 -22.07
CA ASP A 548 15.13 7.71 -21.42
C ASP A 548 16.36 7.00 -20.86
N SER A 549 16.29 5.69 -20.58
CA SER A 549 17.38 4.95 -19.94
C SER A 549 18.25 4.19 -20.94
N ALA A 550 19.58 4.28 -20.83
CA ALA A 550 20.48 3.51 -21.70
C ALA A 550 20.28 2.00 -21.52
N MET A 551 20.09 1.54 -20.27
CA MET A 551 19.71 0.14 -19.97
C MET A 551 18.46 -0.29 -20.74
N GLY A 552 17.45 0.59 -20.82
CA GLY A 552 16.19 0.30 -21.50
C GLY A 552 16.37 0.23 -23.01
N ARG A 553 17.12 1.19 -23.59
CA ARG A 553 17.45 1.19 -25.02
C ARG A 553 18.23 -0.06 -25.41
N LEU A 554 19.23 -0.45 -24.63
CA LEU A 554 19.99 -1.67 -24.85
C LEU A 554 19.10 -2.92 -24.76
N ALA A 555 18.28 -3.04 -23.72
CA ALA A 555 17.39 -4.20 -23.57
C ALA A 555 16.39 -4.32 -24.73
N VAL A 556 15.88 -3.20 -25.22
CA VAL A 556 14.99 -3.16 -26.37
C VAL A 556 15.75 -3.47 -27.66
N GLY A 557 16.95 -2.92 -27.87
CA GLY A 557 17.80 -3.20 -29.03
C GLY A 557 18.13 -4.70 -29.15
N LEU A 558 18.55 -5.35 -28.05
CA LEU A 558 18.84 -6.78 -28.03
C LEU A 558 17.61 -7.66 -28.38
N VAL A 559 16.41 -7.23 -28.00
CA VAL A 559 15.17 -7.95 -28.33
C VAL A 559 14.72 -7.68 -29.76
N ALA A 560 14.75 -6.42 -30.19
CA ALA A 560 14.21 -5.99 -31.47
C ALA A 560 15.15 -6.33 -32.65
N VAL A 561 16.47 -6.26 -32.47
CA VAL A 561 17.46 -6.50 -33.53
C VAL A 561 17.92 -7.96 -33.54
N HIS A 562 18.24 -8.50 -32.36
CA HIS A 562 18.86 -9.83 -32.24
C HIS A 562 17.90 -10.93 -31.77
N ALA A 563 16.62 -10.62 -31.57
CA ALA A 563 15.60 -11.55 -31.07
C ALA A 563 16.06 -12.35 -29.83
N ILE A 564 16.79 -11.72 -28.92
CA ILE A 564 17.13 -12.32 -27.63
C ILE A 564 15.93 -12.18 -26.70
N LYS A 565 15.54 -13.24 -25.97
CA LYS A 565 14.40 -13.13 -25.04
C LYS A 565 14.77 -12.21 -23.88
N VAL A 566 13.82 -11.40 -23.40
CA VAL A 566 14.05 -10.50 -22.25
C VAL A 566 14.54 -11.22 -20.99
N THR A 567 14.12 -12.47 -20.78
CA THR A 567 14.61 -13.28 -19.66
C THR A 567 16.10 -13.58 -19.77
N ASP A 568 16.58 -13.79 -21.00
CA ASP A 568 17.97 -14.12 -21.28
C ASP A 568 18.80 -12.83 -21.24
N VAL A 569 18.28 -11.73 -21.79
CA VAL A 569 18.85 -10.37 -21.64
C VAL A 569 19.07 -10.00 -20.17
N ALA A 570 18.10 -10.30 -19.30
CA ALA A 570 18.21 -10.03 -17.87
C ALA A 570 19.35 -10.82 -17.18
N GLN A 571 19.70 -11.99 -17.71
CA GLN A 571 20.69 -12.91 -17.13
C GLN A 571 22.08 -12.79 -17.77
N LEU A 572 22.24 -12.00 -18.84
CA LEU A 572 23.51 -11.83 -19.54
C LEU A 572 24.62 -11.43 -18.55
N PRO A 573 25.75 -12.17 -18.50
CA PRO A 573 26.90 -11.76 -17.71
C PRO A 573 27.65 -10.62 -18.40
N LEU A 574 28.38 -9.82 -17.63
CA LEU A 574 29.21 -8.73 -18.12
C LEU A 574 30.36 -9.25 -19.00
N SER A 575 30.89 -10.44 -18.68
CA SER A 575 31.90 -11.12 -19.48
C SER A 575 31.38 -11.70 -20.80
N ALA A 576 30.07 -11.63 -21.08
CA ALA A 576 29.51 -12.09 -22.35
C ALA A 576 29.86 -11.16 -23.52
N SER A 577 30.04 -9.86 -23.27
CA SER A 577 30.24 -8.88 -24.34
C SER A 577 31.72 -8.74 -24.67
N ASP A 578 32.05 -8.97 -25.94
CA ASP A 578 33.34 -8.62 -26.53
C ASP A 578 33.13 -7.50 -27.55
N LEU A 579 33.45 -6.28 -27.11
CA LEU A 579 33.29 -5.08 -27.95
C LEU A 579 34.33 -4.97 -29.06
N ALA A 580 35.48 -5.65 -28.95
CA ALA A 580 36.51 -5.64 -29.97
C ALA A 580 36.04 -6.41 -31.21
N HIS A 581 35.43 -7.58 -30.98
CA HIS A 581 34.86 -8.43 -32.03
C HIS A 581 33.39 -8.13 -32.33
N ALA A 582 32.78 -7.18 -31.61
CA ALA A 582 31.35 -6.88 -31.68
C ALA A 582 30.49 -8.15 -31.50
N THR A 583 30.84 -9.01 -30.54
CA THR A 583 30.14 -10.25 -30.25
C THR A 583 29.54 -10.26 -28.85
N LEU A 584 28.47 -11.03 -28.70
CA LEU A 584 27.84 -11.34 -27.43
C LEU A 584 27.72 -12.86 -27.29
N HIS A 585 28.32 -13.41 -26.23
CA HIS A 585 28.30 -14.83 -25.92
C HIS A 585 27.24 -15.14 -24.87
N LEU A 586 26.21 -15.91 -25.23
CA LEU A 586 25.13 -16.26 -24.33
C LEU A 586 24.79 -17.75 -24.38
N ARG A 587 24.09 -18.23 -23.35
CA ARG A 587 23.61 -19.61 -23.29
C ARG A 587 22.14 -19.66 -23.66
N LEU A 588 21.84 -20.04 -24.90
CA LEU A 588 20.47 -20.27 -25.35
C LEU A 588 20.13 -21.75 -25.18
N ARG A 589 19.08 -22.04 -24.41
CA ARG A 589 18.61 -23.42 -24.16
C ARG A 589 19.70 -24.36 -23.62
N GLY A 590 20.66 -23.81 -22.86
CA GLY A 590 21.78 -24.56 -22.30
C GLY A 590 22.97 -24.74 -23.24
N GLN A 591 22.87 -24.34 -24.51
CA GLN A 591 23.96 -24.40 -25.49
C GLN A 591 24.65 -23.02 -25.62
N PRO A 592 25.98 -23.00 -25.84
CA PRO A 592 26.68 -21.76 -26.12
C PRO A 592 26.24 -21.21 -27.48
N HIS A 593 25.99 -19.90 -27.54
CA HIS A 593 25.53 -19.19 -28.72
C HIS A 593 26.24 -17.85 -28.83
N THR A 594 26.74 -17.53 -30.02
CA THR A 594 27.43 -16.26 -30.30
C THR A 594 26.54 -15.41 -31.19
N VAL A 595 26.23 -14.20 -30.75
CA VAL A 595 25.49 -13.20 -31.51
C VAL A 595 26.46 -12.11 -31.96
N TYR A 596 26.45 -11.80 -33.25
CA TYR A 596 27.17 -10.66 -33.80
C TYR A 596 26.31 -9.40 -33.66
N LEU A 597 26.88 -8.36 -33.09
CA LEU A 597 26.23 -7.08 -32.80
C LEU A 597 26.34 -6.16 -34.01
N ASP A 598 25.23 -5.54 -34.41
CA ASP A 598 25.24 -4.52 -35.44
C ASP A 598 25.77 -3.18 -34.88
N THR A 599 25.99 -2.19 -35.75
CA THR A 599 26.55 -0.88 -35.36
C THR A 599 25.67 -0.13 -34.36
N LEU A 600 24.34 -0.27 -34.42
CA LEU A 600 23.44 0.33 -33.44
C LEU A 600 23.57 -0.40 -32.10
N THR A 601 23.44 -1.72 -32.07
CA THR A 601 23.47 -2.46 -30.79
C THR A 601 24.84 -2.35 -30.12
N ARG A 602 25.94 -2.34 -30.88
CA ARG A 602 27.28 -2.09 -30.35
C ARG A 602 27.35 -0.73 -29.62
N ARG A 603 26.81 0.34 -30.22
CA ARG A 603 26.75 1.67 -29.58
C ARG A 603 25.90 1.66 -28.32
N LEU A 604 24.75 0.97 -28.34
CA LEU A 604 23.89 0.85 -27.16
C LEU A 604 24.57 0.08 -26.00
N VAL A 605 25.39 -0.92 -26.32
CA VAL A 605 26.19 -1.63 -25.31
C VAL A 605 27.24 -0.69 -24.71
N ASP A 606 27.95 0.06 -25.56
CA ASP A 606 28.98 1.00 -25.12
C ASP A 606 28.40 2.13 -24.24
N ASP A 607 27.31 2.76 -24.68
CA ASP A 607 26.58 3.79 -23.93
C ASP A 607 26.15 3.27 -22.54
N TRP A 608 25.62 2.05 -22.49
CA TRP A 608 25.21 1.42 -21.25
C TRP A 608 26.41 1.08 -20.34
N LEU A 609 27.50 0.54 -20.89
CA LEU A 609 28.70 0.22 -20.11
C LEU A 609 29.32 1.49 -19.52
N HIS A 610 29.31 2.59 -20.26
CA HIS A 610 29.73 3.89 -19.79
C HIS A 610 28.83 4.38 -18.63
N GLU A 611 27.50 4.36 -18.80
CA GLU A 611 26.56 4.74 -17.74
C GLU A 611 26.73 3.84 -16.50
N ARG A 612 26.88 2.52 -16.69
CA ARG A 612 27.08 1.55 -15.61
C ARG A 612 28.37 1.85 -14.84
N GLN A 613 29.47 2.14 -15.54
CA GLN A 613 30.76 2.45 -14.91
C GLN A 613 30.70 3.78 -14.14
N GLN A 614 30.03 4.79 -14.68
CA GLN A 614 29.83 6.08 -14.00
C GLN A 614 28.93 5.96 -12.76
N GLN A 615 27.82 5.21 -12.87
CA GLN A 615 26.84 5.10 -11.78
C GLN A 615 27.27 4.08 -10.72
N TRP A 616 27.96 3.00 -11.08
CA TRP A 616 28.32 1.93 -10.15
C TRP A 616 29.73 1.37 -10.41
N PRO A 617 30.78 2.18 -10.24
CA PRO A 617 32.16 1.77 -10.54
C PRO A 617 32.64 0.58 -9.71
N ALA A 618 32.12 0.44 -8.48
CA ALA A 618 32.48 -0.62 -7.54
C ALA A 618 31.41 -1.72 -7.42
N SER A 619 30.55 -1.90 -8.43
CA SER A 619 29.52 -2.95 -8.37
C SER A 619 30.13 -4.35 -8.54
N PRO A 620 29.95 -5.26 -7.56
CA PRO A 620 30.39 -6.64 -7.67
C PRO A 620 29.45 -7.51 -8.54
N ASN A 621 28.36 -6.95 -9.09
CA ASN A 621 27.36 -7.74 -9.81
C ASN A 621 27.90 -8.20 -11.18
N PRO A 622 27.93 -9.52 -11.47
CA PRO A 622 28.51 -10.06 -12.69
C PRO A 622 27.59 -9.93 -13.90
N HIS A 623 26.36 -9.42 -13.75
CA HIS A 623 25.42 -9.25 -14.86
C HIS A 623 25.70 -7.96 -15.64
N LEU A 624 25.50 -8.04 -16.96
CA LEU A 624 25.65 -6.93 -17.90
C LEU A 624 24.70 -5.78 -17.52
N LEU A 625 23.42 -6.10 -17.34
CA LEU A 625 22.41 -5.13 -16.89
C LEU A 625 22.35 -5.12 -15.37
N VAL A 626 22.34 -3.93 -14.79
CA VAL A 626 22.16 -3.71 -13.35
C VAL A 626 21.22 -2.54 -13.12
N THR A 627 20.58 -2.53 -11.96
CA THR A 627 19.76 -1.42 -11.50
C THR A 627 20.32 -0.91 -10.19
N THR A 628 19.86 0.26 -9.74
CA THR A 628 20.16 0.78 -8.41
C THR A 628 19.87 -0.23 -7.30
N HIS A 629 18.94 -1.18 -7.50
CA HIS A 629 18.62 -2.22 -6.53
C HIS A 629 19.50 -3.47 -6.67
N SER A 630 19.90 -3.87 -7.90
CA SER A 630 20.67 -5.10 -8.12
C SER A 630 22.19 -4.91 -8.10
N ALA A 631 22.70 -3.70 -8.35
CA ALA A 631 24.14 -3.42 -8.46
C ALA A 631 24.94 -3.80 -7.21
N HIS A 632 24.39 -3.56 -6.01
CA HIS A 632 25.01 -3.90 -4.72
C HIS A 632 24.08 -4.76 -3.87
N HIS A 633 23.36 -5.68 -4.52
CA HIS A 633 22.50 -6.63 -3.83
C HIS A 633 23.34 -7.84 -3.41
N PRO A 634 23.15 -8.41 -2.21
CA PRO A 634 23.98 -9.54 -1.75
C PRO A 634 23.93 -10.78 -2.64
N ALA A 635 22.78 -11.01 -3.27
CA ALA A 635 22.59 -12.14 -4.19
C ALA A 635 23.26 -11.95 -5.54
N LEU A 636 23.75 -10.74 -5.81
CA LEU A 636 24.17 -10.29 -7.14
C LEU A 636 23.17 -10.74 -8.22
N PRO A 637 21.85 -10.53 -8.02
CA PRO A 637 20.86 -11.16 -8.87
C PRO A 637 20.81 -10.48 -10.24
N PRO A 638 20.34 -11.19 -11.27
CA PRO A 638 20.01 -10.57 -12.53
C PRO A 638 18.91 -9.52 -12.34
N VAL A 639 18.82 -8.59 -13.28
CA VAL A 639 17.77 -7.57 -13.26
C VAL A 639 16.40 -8.24 -13.36
N SER A 640 15.45 -7.80 -12.53
CA SER A 640 14.11 -8.37 -12.57
C SER A 640 13.42 -8.09 -13.91
N TYR A 641 12.63 -9.04 -14.41
CA TYR A 641 11.81 -8.85 -15.61
C TYR A 641 10.97 -7.56 -15.55
N CYS A 642 10.41 -7.23 -14.38
CA CYS A 642 9.61 -6.02 -14.19
C CYS A 642 10.41 -4.72 -14.42
N ALA A 643 11.71 -4.71 -14.10
CA ALA A 643 12.55 -3.54 -14.32
C ALA A 643 12.79 -3.31 -15.81
N LEU A 644 13.04 -4.38 -16.58
CA LEU A 644 13.15 -4.29 -18.04
C LEU A 644 11.80 -3.98 -18.69
N ARG A 645 10.71 -4.54 -18.16
CA ARG A 645 9.35 -4.38 -18.68
C ARG A 645 8.93 -2.91 -18.82
N ARG A 646 9.41 -2.04 -17.92
CA ARG A 646 9.14 -0.60 -17.95
C ARG A 646 9.60 0.06 -19.26
N ALA A 647 10.70 -0.38 -19.86
CA ALA A 647 11.16 0.14 -21.15
C ALA A 647 10.18 -0.22 -22.27
N PHE A 648 9.71 -1.48 -22.28
CA PHE A 648 8.73 -1.95 -23.26
C PHE A 648 7.35 -1.28 -23.10
N ASP A 649 6.90 -1.07 -21.86
CA ASP A 649 5.60 -0.43 -21.62
C ASP A 649 5.57 1.01 -22.15
N ARG A 650 6.71 1.74 -22.15
CA ARG A 650 6.82 3.07 -22.77
C ARG A 650 6.68 3.05 -24.30
N THR A 651 7.14 1.98 -24.94
CA THR A 651 6.98 1.80 -26.39
C THR A 651 5.57 1.36 -26.78
N GLY A 652 4.76 0.88 -25.82
CA GLY A 652 3.45 0.30 -26.07
C GLY A 652 3.49 -1.03 -26.84
N ILE A 653 4.68 -1.66 -26.95
CA ILE A 653 4.91 -2.94 -27.64
C ILE A 653 5.49 -3.92 -26.63
N THR A 654 4.92 -5.12 -26.55
CA THR A 654 5.41 -6.14 -25.63
C THR A 654 6.72 -6.75 -26.15
N PRO A 655 7.62 -7.23 -25.26
CA PRO A 655 8.85 -7.84 -25.73
C PRO A 655 8.64 -9.08 -26.60
N ARG A 656 7.56 -9.82 -26.35
CA ARG A 656 7.18 -10.97 -27.17
C ARG A 656 6.76 -10.55 -28.58
N GLN A 657 6.11 -9.39 -28.74
CA GLN A 657 5.75 -8.88 -30.05
C GLN A 657 7.00 -8.45 -30.83
N MET A 658 7.92 -7.69 -30.23
CA MET A 658 9.18 -7.33 -30.87
C MET A 658 10.01 -8.55 -31.27
N TRP A 659 10.11 -9.53 -30.36
CA TRP A 659 10.79 -10.79 -30.63
C TRP A 659 10.13 -11.54 -31.79
N SER A 660 8.80 -11.66 -31.79
CA SER A 660 8.07 -12.31 -32.88
C SER A 660 8.25 -11.60 -34.21
N ASP A 661 8.25 -10.27 -34.20
CA ASP A 661 8.39 -9.44 -35.39
C ASP A 661 9.75 -9.65 -36.04
N ARG A 662 10.85 -9.59 -35.26
CA ARG A 662 12.20 -9.82 -35.79
C ARG A 662 12.39 -11.23 -36.35
N VAL A 663 11.87 -12.26 -35.68
CA VAL A 663 11.94 -13.64 -36.18
C VAL A 663 11.12 -13.81 -37.46
N LEU A 664 9.96 -13.15 -37.55
CA LEU A 664 9.11 -13.20 -38.74
C LEU A 664 9.73 -12.43 -39.92
N ASP A 665 10.36 -11.29 -39.66
CA ASP A 665 11.10 -10.51 -40.66
C ASP A 665 12.23 -11.33 -41.29
N GLU A 666 13.04 -12.00 -40.47
CA GLU A 666 14.08 -12.91 -40.98
C GLU A 666 13.47 -14.09 -41.76
N ALA A 667 12.38 -14.68 -41.25
CA ALA A 667 11.68 -15.77 -41.90
C ALA A 667 11.05 -15.39 -43.25
N ARG A 668 10.87 -14.10 -43.55
CA ARG A 668 10.44 -13.63 -44.88
C ARG A 668 11.59 -13.56 -45.88
N GLN A 669 12.81 -13.41 -45.38
CA GLN A 669 14.02 -13.35 -46.20
C GLN A 669 14.56 -14.75 -46.51
N THR A 670 14.29 -15.72 -45.64
CA THR A 670 14.73 -17.12 -45.82
C THR A 670 13.60 -18.13 -45.65
N ALA A 671 13.53 -19.10 -46.56
CA ALA A 671 12.64 -20.26 -46.44
C ALA A 671 13.27 -21.42 -45.66
N ASP A 672 14.49 -21.27 -45.15
CA ASP A 672 15.21 -22.31 -44.42
C ASP A 672 15.01 -22.19 -42.89
N PRO A 673 14.35 -23.16 -42.23
CA PRO A 673 14.21 -23.17 -40.79
C PRO A 673 15.54 -23.40 -40.04
N VAL A 674 16.55 -24.02 -40.67
CA VAL A 674 17.86 -24.25 -40.04
C VAL A 674 18.59 -22.94 -39.82
N HIS A 675 18.56 -22.02 -40.79
CA HIS A 675 19.05 -20.65 -40.64
C HIS A 675 18.47 -19.95 -39.41
N LEU A 676 17.14 -20.00 -39.20
CA LEU A 676 16.52 -19.37 -38.02
C LEU A 676 16.96 -20.01 -36.70
N VAL A 677 17.17 -21.34 -36.69
CA VAL A 677 17.70 -22.05 -35.51
C VAL A 677 19.13 -21.61 -35.23
N GLN A 678 19.98 -21.49 -36.26
CA GLN A 678 21.38 -21.08 -36.13
C GLN A 678 21.53 -19.60 -35.77
N LEU A 679 20.65 -18.73 -36.26
CA LEU A 679 20.73 -17.29 -35.99
C LEU A 679 20.21 -16.96 -34.59
N PHE A 680 19.02 -17.47 -34.24
CA PHE A 680 18.30 -17.06 -33.02
C PHE A 680 18.34 -18.09 -31.88
N GLY A 681 18.90 -19.29 -32.09
CA GLY A 681 18.91 -20.35 -31.09
C GLY A 681 17.52 -20.87 -30.71
N ILE A 682 16.55 -20.79 -31.63
CA ILE A 682 15.16 -21.18 -31.39
C ILE A 682 14.92 -22.68 -31.57
N HIS A 683 13.76 -23.16 -31.12
CA HIS A 683 13.39 -24.56 -31.33
C HIS A 683 13.07 -24.82 -32.81
N PRO A 684 13.52 -25.96 -33.41
CA PRO A 684 13.22 -26.28 -34.80
C PRO A 684 11.74 -26.18 -35.16
N GLY A 685 10.84 -26.77 -34.36
CA GLY A 685 9.39 -26.61 -34.56
C GLY A 685 8.87 -25.17 -34.43
N THR A 686 9.58 -24.27 -33.72
CA THR A 686 9.26 -22.83 -33.75
C THR A 686 9.74 -22.21 -35.06
N ALA A 687 10.95 -22.50 -35.51
CA ALA A 687 11.48 -22.02 -36.79
C ALA A 687 10.56 -22.39 -37.96
N VAL A 688 10.18 -23.67 -38.06
CA VAL A 688 9.23 -24.18 -39.06
C VAL A 688 7.91 -23.41 -39.03
N ARG A 689 7.37 -23.11 -37.85
CA ARG A 689 6.13 -22.33 -37.72
C ARG A 689 6.27 -20.91 -38.27
N TYR A 690 7.41 -20.25 -38.06
CA TYR A 690 7.64 -18.90 -38.59
C TYR A 690 7.88 -18.92 -40.10
N VAL A 691 8.62 -19.91 -40.62
CA VAL A 691 8.77 -20.12 -42.07
C VAL A 691 7.42 -20.37 -42.73
N HIS A 692 6.56 -21.22 -42.17
CA HIS A 692 5.20 -21.44 -42.70
C HIS A 692 4.32 -20.20 -42.66
N ALA A 693 4.50 -19.34 -41.65
CA ALA A 693 3.78 -18.07 -41.57
C ALA A 693 4.25 -17.06 -42.62
N ALA A 694 5.54 -17.08 -42.98
CA ALA A 694 6.13 -16.19 -43.98
C ALA A 694 5.98 -16.71 -45.42
N HIS A 695 6.03 -18.03 -45.61
CA HIS A 695 5.96 -18.74 -46.88
C HIS A 695 4.89 -19.84 -46.82
N PRO A 696 3.59 -19.48 -46.87
CA PRO A 696 2.50 -20.44 -46.79
C PRO A 696 2.47 -21.42 -47.97
N ASP A 697 3.02 -21.01 -49.12
CA ASP A 697 3.22 -21.80 -50.34
C ASP A 697 4.24 -22.94 -50.17
N LYS A 698 5.20 -22.78 -49.25
CA LYS A 698 6.24 -23.77 -48.93
C LYS A 698 5.87 -24.61 -47.72
N ALA A 699 4.61 -24.59 -47.30
CA ALA A 699 4.14 -25.41 -46.20
C ALA A 699 4.22 -26.90 -46.54
N LEU A 700 5.28 -27.57 -46.07
CA LEU A 700 5.35 -29.02 -46.09
C LEU A 700 4.08 -29.59 -45.46
N PRO A 701 3.38 -30.53 -46.12
CA PRO A 701 2.25 -31.20 -45.51
C PRO A 701 2.71 -31.84 -44.21
N VAL A 702 2.02 -31.47 -43.13
CA VAL A 702 2.30 -31.85 -41.74
C VAL A 702 2.77 -33.32 -41.67
N ILE A 703 4.03 -33.53 -41.25
CA ILE A 703 4.46 -34.85 -40.77
C ILE A 703 3.59 -35.13 -39.55
N ARG A 704 2.61 -36.03 -39.74
CA ARG A 704 1.64 -36.44 -38.74
C ARG A 704 2.28 -37.11 -37.54
#